data_AF-A0A1G3R5T6-F1
#
_entry.id   AF-A0A1G3R5T6-F1
#
_cell.length_a   1.000
_cell.length_b   1.000
_cell.length_c   1.000
_cell.angle_alpha   90.00
_cell.angle_beta   90.00
_cell.angle_gamma   90.00
#
_symmetry.space_group_name_H-M   'P 1'
#
loop_
_entity.id
_entity.type
_entity.pdbx_description
1 polymer ?
#
loop_
_entity_poly.entity_id
_entity_poly.type
_entity_poly.pdbx_seq_one_letter_code
_entity_poly.pdbx_strand_id
1 'polypeptide(L)'
;MSGVQAASAPAGRNPESEISSRERQEILVRINELVAGARKPAGGGDRAFRAARSGALFPLLVNLGAAALIAAGVYFLPRLFDRTEQTIVAQTAEKPAGEERIVSAVVREGEEKLAAKDREIIGIQSRIGDLGRELVSLRTGRDAEIARREQALRDALAVELAAERQRLEKTGTASASLEKQLSTLDQKRTTELEQQLAAYRKQMDVELAAKEKEIDARFAAYQRDLAVARNARTLLEKDLAESQASGAAAVSEQQRLARELAAVTEQSRREELALGQLTTAWQSVNGAMKAGLWDKALLGLDAITGLLAQDSVASLPAVQRRAAVDGFLVESMRRLVAADRGDPAAGGAAAAAQEAASLVVQAEAKFTDGDTKAARELYLAAIAKLPALQTAYERLSGMDAGGTAPSRQAVANAVALADASYAAGNWNTALDRYEKALGLLKDMARDLPRAASRIADAGYRQTTADQAVRQDRSAHTLIEKADGLVRRGDLDEALVTYASVVDSYPLSSQVKNAVAGISSVVDARIKQKEDEITALEQSLANAQALEKSALADAAAKDKVASDALAREKARQDAEGKAAAAAQEKIKNLNDSLAAAARRGSQAADAARKELISLLQAKVLVKEALNADAVKTAHPGLADSLDRYIELYAEQKKGEGVAVALSDVTGVADYLLGKKTSNDISGMWARYAEDTQRSALQQVLDRLKALAP
;
A
#
# COMPACT_ATOMS: atom_id res chain seq x y z
N MET A 1 37.39 17.52 65.69
CA MET A 1 37.38 18.52 64.61
C MET A 1 38.14 17.94 63.43
N SER A 2 37.50 17.94 62.25
CA SER A 2 38.10 17.84 60.89
C SER A 2 38.91 16.57 60.60
N GLY A 3 38.49 15.59 59.80
CA GLY A 3 37.69 15.64 58.57
C GLY A 3 38.62 15.68 57.36
N VAL A 4 38.67 14.59 56.56
CA VAL A 4 38.68 14.53 55.08
C VAL A 4 39.14 13.13 54.59
N GLN A 5 38.15 12.42 54.04
CA GLN A 5 38.11 11.55 52.85
C GLN A 5 39.35 10.73 52.42
N ALA A 6 39.18 9.41 52.44
CA ALA A 6 39.78 8.49 51.48
C ALA A 6 38.64 7.63 50.88
N ALA A 7 38.42 7.76 49.57
CA ALA A 7 37.45 6.97 48.82
C ALA A 7 38.20 5.81 48.15
N SER A 8 37.95 4.60 48.62
CA SER A 8 38.45 3.33 48.07
C SER A 8 37.41 2.73 47.14
N ALA A 9 37.86 2.24 45.98
CA ALA A 9 37.06 1.59 44.94
C ALA A 9 36.30 0.34 45.42
N PRO A 10 35.12 0.02 44.85
CA PRO A 10 34.54 -1.30 44.97
C PRO A 10 34.87 -2.17 43.76
N ALA A 11 35.30 -3.39 44.07
CA ALA A 11 35.50 -4.51 43.17
C ALA A 11 34.17 -4.97 42.51
N GLY A 12 34.29 -5.47 41.28
CA GLY A 12 33.17 -5.98 40.50
C GLY A 12 32.45 -7.17 41.13
N ARG A 13 31.13 -7.22 40.91
CA ARG A 13 30.31 -8.43 41.01
C ARG A 13 29.38 -8.48 39.79
N ASN A 14 29.40 -9.61 39.10
CA ASN A 14 28.46 -9.98 38.05
C ASN A 14 27.05 -10.20 38.63
N PRO A 15 25.97 -9.77 37.95
CA PRO A 15 24.62 -10.24 38.21
C PRO A 15 24.23 -11.35 37.20
N GLU A 16 24.46 -12.61 37.57
CA GLU A 16 23.57 -13.68 37.16
C GLU A 16 22.58 -13.90 38.30
N SER A 17 21.33 -13.49 38.11
CA SER A 17 20.24 -13.81 39.05
C SER A 17 19.47 -15.01 38.51
N GLU A 18 19.87 -16.19 38.99
CA GLU A 18 19.04 -17.39 38.96
C GLU A 18 17.73 -17.12 39.73
N ILE A 19 16.60 -17.22 39.02
CA ILE A 19 15.27 -17.27 39.63
C ILE A 19 15.29 -18.42 40.64
N SER A 20 15.04 -18.11 41.91
CA SER A 20 15.11 -19.09 42.97
C SER A 20 14.09 -20.22 42.73
N SER A 21 14.42 -21.46 43.08
CA SER A 21 13.53 -22.62 42.89
C SER A 21 12.16 -22.42 43.55
N ARG A 22 12.09 -21.55 44.57
CA ARG A 22 10.86 -21.17 45.27
C ARG A 22 9.95 -20.30 44.40
N GLU A 23 10.50 -19.33 43.67
CA GLU A 23 9.74 -18.50 42.72
C GLU A 23 9.22 -19.32 41.53
N ARG A 24 9.99 -20.31 41.04
CA ARG A 24 9.48 -21.26 40.03
C ARG A 24 8.27 -22.05 40.53
N GLN A 25 8.31 -22.53 41.78
CA GLN A 25 7.20 -23.27 42.36
C GLN A 25 5.93 -22.40 42.48
N GLU A 26 6.10 -21.13 42.88
CA GLU A 26 5.00 -20.18 43.06
C GLU A 26 4.38 -19.77 41.71
N ILE A 27 5.20 -19.60 40.67
CA ILE A 27 4.74 -19.34 39.30
C ILE A 27 3.94 -20.53 38.75
N LEU A 28 4.38 -21.77 39.01
CA LEU A 28 3.67 -22.97 38.55
C LEU A 28 2.32 -23.19 39.25
N VAL A 29 2.21 -22.84 40.53
CA VAL A 29 0.93 -22.88 41.27
C VAL A 29 -0.05 -21.85 40.71
N ARG A 30 0.41 -20.61 40.44
CA ARG A 30 -0.43 -19.57 39.83
C ARG A 30 -0.89 -19.90 38.41
N ILE A 31 -0.06 -20.57 37.62
CA ILE A 31 -0.45 -21.05 36.28
C ILE A 31 -1.53 -22.12 36.39
N ASN A 32 -1.42 -23.06 37.33
CA ASN A 32 -2.44 -24.10 37.51
C ASN A 32 -3.77 -23.53 38.03
N GLU A 33 -3.77 -22.51 38.89
CA GLU A 33 -5.00 -21.82 39.31
C GLU A 33 -5.67 -21.07 38.15
N LEU A 34 -4.89 -20.41 37.28
CA LEU A 34 -5.41 -19.74 36.08
C LEU A 34 -5.99 -20.71 35.05
N VAL A 35 -5.42 -21.91 34.93
CA VAL A 35 -5.90 -22.96 34.01
C VAL A 35 -7.12 -23.69 34.58
N ALA A 36 -7.20 -23.87 35.91
CA ALA A 36 -8.35 -24.50 36.56
C ALA A 36 -9.59 -23.59 36.59
N GLY A 37 -9.42 -22.27 36.71
CA GLY A 37 -10.51 -21.29 36.68
C GLY A 37 -11.23 -21.16 35.32
N ALA A 38 -10.63 -21.64 34.23
CA ALA A 38 -11.13 -21.47 32.87
C ALA A 38 -11.99 -22.63 32.34
N ARG A 39 -12.21 -23.71 33.11
CA ARG A 39 -13.07 -24.84 32.69
C ARG A 39 -14.42 -24.85 33.42
N LYS A 40 -15.40 -24.12 32.89
CA LYS A 40 -16.83 -24.41 33.16
C LYS A 40 -17.26 -25.61 32.30
N PRO A 41 -17.80 -26.70 32.89
CA PRO A 41 -18.40 -27.78 32.11
C PRO A 41 -19.73 -27.30 31.51
N ALA A 42 -19.87 -27.41 30.19
CA ALA A 42 -21.13 -27.16 29.49
C ALA A 42 -22.11 -28.32 29.79
N GLY A 43 -23.15 -28.02 30.56
CA GLY A 43 -24.31 -28.90 30.72
C GLY A 43 -25.13 -28.94 29.42
N GLY A 44 -25.56 -30.13 29.04
CA GLY A 44 -26.38 -30.37 27.86
C GLY A 44 -27.80 -29.82 28.00
N GLY A 45 -28.35 -29.35 26.87
CA GLY A 45 -29.74 -28.96 26.72
C GLY A 45 -29.91 -27.68 25.89
N ASP A 46 -30.48 -27.84 24.69
CA ASP A 46 -31.08 -26.82 23.83
C ASP A 46 -30.21 -25.75 23.16
N ARG A 47 -29.91 -25.98 21.87
CA ARG A 47 -30.51 -25.29 20.70
C ARG A 47 -29.71 -25.60 19.43
N ALA A 48 -30.38 -26.20 18.45
CA ALA A 48 -29.85 -26.41 17.11
C ALA A 48 -29.72 -25.06 16.38
N PHE A 49 -28.49 -24.54 16.30
CA PHE A 49 -28.15 -23.44 15.39
C PHE A 49 -27.33 -24.01 14.23
N ARG A 50 -27.92 -24.02 13.03
CA ARG A 50 -27.28 -24.49 11.80
C ARG A 50 -26.48 -23.31 11.20
N ALA A 51 -25.17 -23.29 11.43
CA ALA A 51 -24.27 -22.29 10.86
C ALA A 51 -23.98 -22.61 9.38
N ALA A 52 -24.22 -21.64 8.49
CA ALA A 52 -24.25 -21.85 7.04
C ALA A 52 -22.90 -21.67 6.30
N ARG A 53 -21.77 -21.45 6.98
CA ARG A 53 -20.45 -21.45 6.33
C ARG A 53 -19.37 -21.98 7.27
N SER A 54 -18.61 -22.97 6.80
CA SER A 54 -17.54 -23.64 7.52
C SER A 54 -16.35 -22.70 7.73
N GLY A 55 -16.05 -22.37 9.00
CA GLY A 55 -14.89 -21.57 9.41
C GLY A 55 -13.53 -22.28 9.24
N ALA A 56 -13.39 -23.18 8.27
CA ALA A 56 -12.19 -23.97 8.02
C ALA A 56 -11.18 -23.29 7.10
N LEU A 57 -11.58 -22.22 6.39
CA LEU A 57 -10.74 -21.58 5.35
C LEU A 57 -9.64 -20.69 5.92
N PHE A 58 -9.89 -20.05 7.08
CA PHE A 58 -8.93 -19.13 7.70
C PHE A 58 -7.70 -19.85 8.30
N PRO A 59 -7.83 -20.95 9.06
CA PRO A 59 -6.67 -21.71 9.54
C PRO A 59 -5.82 -22.30 8.40
N LEU A 60 -6.47 -22.63 7.28
CA LEU A 60 -5.81 -23.23 6.11
C LEU A 60 -4.97 -22.21 5.34
N LEU A 61 -5.45 -20.96 5.22
CA LEU A 61 -4.69 -19.85 4.65
C LEU A 61 -3.49 -19.44 5.51
N VAL A 62 -3.65 -19.45 6.84
CA VAL A 62 -2.54 -19.16 7.77
C VAL A 62 -1.44 -20.22 7.67
N ASN A 63 -1.82 -21.51 7.63
CA ASN A 63 -0.85 -22.60 7.47
C ASN A 63 -0.18 -22.59 6.10
N LEU A 64 -0.89 -22.23 5.02
CA LEU A 64 -0.30 -22.04 3.70
C LEU A 64 0.68 -20.87 3.65
N GLY A 65 0.37 -19.76 4.33
CA GLY A 65 1.27 -18.61 4.46
C GLY A 65 2.56 -18.96 5.22
N ALA A 66 2.44 -19.70 6.33
CA ALA A 66 3.59 -20.17 7.10
C ALA A 66 4.48 -21.13 6.29
N ALA A 67 3.87 -22.07 5.54
CA ALA A 67 4.60 -22.98 4.66
C ALA A 67 5.34 -22.23 3.53
N ALA A 68 4.72 -21.20 2.95
CA ALA A 68 5.34 -20.37 1.92
C ALA A 68 6.53 -19.55 2.47
N LEU A 69 6.42 -19.03 3.70
CA LEU A 69 7.52 -18.32 4.37
C LEU A 69 8.69 -19.25 4.70
N ILE A 70 8.43 -20.48 5.15
CA ILE A 70 9.47 -21.47 5.41
C ILE A 70 10.15 -21.89 4.10
N ALA A 71 9.38 -22.11 3.02
CA ALA A 71 9.93 -22.43 1.72
C ALA A 71 10.77 -21.28 1.14
N ALA A 72 10.34 -20.03 1.32
CA ALA A 72 11.11 -18.85 0.95
C ALA A 72 12.40 -18.75 1.78
N GLY A 73 12.33 -18.99 3.09
CA GLY A 73 13.50 -19.04 3.96
C GLY A 73 14.52 -20.08 3.50
N VAL A 74 14.08 -21.33 3.28
CA VAL A 74 14.94 -22.43 2.82
C VAL A 74 15.54 -22.17 1.42
N TYR A 75 14.85 -21.42 0.56
CA TYR A 75 15.33 -21.09 -0.78
C TYR A 75 16.30 -19.89 -0.81
N PHE A 76 16.07 -18.86 0.02
CA PHE A 76 16.87 -17.63 0.01
C PHE A 76 18.08 -17.66 0.96
N LEU A 77 17.99 -18.37 2.09
CA LEU A 77 19.10 -18.44 3.06
C LEU A 77 20.39 -19.03 2.46
N PRO A 78 20.40 -20.14 1.72
CA PRO A 78 21.63 -20.69 1.14
C PRO A 78 22.29 -19.71 0.14
N ARG A 79 21.50 -18.97 -0.64
CA ARG A 79 22.02 -18.00 -1.62
C ARG A 79 22.65 -16.76 -1.02
N LEU A 80 22.27 -16.38 0.20
CA LEU A 80 22.88 -15.26 0.93
C LEU A 80 24.19 -15.68 1.59
N PHE A 81 24.31 -16.94 2.04
CA PHE A 81 25.50 -17.45 2.71
C PHE A 81 26.55 -18.05 1.76
N ASP A 82 26.18 -18.58 0.58
CA ASP A 82 27.14 -19.07 -0.42
C ASP A 82 28.02 -17.96 -1.05
N ARG A 83 27.65 -16.68 -0.90
CA ARG A 83 28.44 -15.55 -1.40
C ARG A 83 29.66 -15.19 -0.53
N THR A 84 29.79 -15.73 0.68
CA THR A 84 30.88 -15.33 1.60
C THR A 84 31.97 -16.38 1.84
N GLU A 85 31.78 -17.65 1.45
CA GLU A 85 32.77 -18.71 1.73
C GLU A 85 33.61 -19.20 0.53
N GLN A 86 33.35 -18.77 -0.72
CA GLN A 86 34.14 -19.25 -1.89
C GLN A 86 35.27 -18.31 -2.37
N THR A 87 35.50 -17.16 -1.72
CA THR A 87 36.51 -16.17 -2.17
C THR A 87 37.81 -16.14 -1.36
N ILE A 88 38.00 -17.05 -0.41
CA ILE A 88 39.27 -17.18 0.33
C ILE A 88 39.93 -18.52 -0.03
N VAL A 89 40.54 -18.57 -1.21
CA VAL A 89 41.66 -19.44 -1.66
C VAL A 89 41.49 -19.72 -3.16
N ALA A 90 41.92 -18.77 -3.99
CA ALA A 90 42.50 -18.99 -5.32
C ALA A 90 42.86 -17.61 -5.92
N GLN A 91 44.06 -17.12 -5.61
CA GLN A 91 44.68 -16.03 -6.37
C GLN A 91 45.11 -16.58 -7.74
N THR A 92 44.24 -16.43 -8.75
CA THR A 92 44.69 -16.29 -10.14
C THR A 92 43.70 -15.37 -10.85
N ALA A 93 44.22 -14.39 -11.58
CA ALA A 93 43.48 -13.32 -12.25
C ALA A 93 42.40 -13.85 -13.21
N GLU A 94 41.18 -14.06 -12.73
CA GLU A 94 39.99 -14.10 -13.56
C GLU A 94 39.37 -12.69 -13.66
N LYS A 95 39.04 -12.32 -14.88
CA LYS A 95 38.43 -11.04 -15.27
C LYS A 95 37.28 -10.63 -14.33
N PRO A 96 37.02 -9.32 -14.16
CA PRO A 96 35.91 -8.84 -13.35
C PRO A 96 34.59 -9.08 -14.11
N ALA A 97 34.10 -10.32 -14.10
CA ALA A 97 32.84 -10.74 -14.71
C ALA A 97 31.64 -10.59 -13.75
N GLY A 98 31.84 -9.96 -12.59
CA GLY A 98 30.81 -9.76 -11.57
C GLY A 98 29.80 -8.68 -11.93
N GLU A 99 30.26 -7.53 -12.45
CA GLU A 99 29.40 -6.35 -12.67
C GLU A 99 28.48 -6.53 -13.90
N GLU A 100 28.96 -7.08 -15.00
CA GLU A 100 28.12 -7.40 -16.17
C GLU A 100 26.99 -8.40 -15.83
N ARG A 101 27.26 -9.35 -14.93
CA ARG A 101 26.24 -10.30 -14.45
C ARG A 101 25.19 -9.64 -13.58
N ILE A 102 25.56 -8.61 -12.81
CA ILE A 102 24.62 -7.87 -11.97
C ILE A 102 23.72 -6.98 -12.84
N VAL A 103 24.31 -6.23 -13.78
CA VAL A 103 23.54 -5.37 -14.70
C VAL A 103 22.56 -6.19 -15.55
N SER A 104 23.03 -7.32 -16.13
CA SER A 104 22.15 -8.20 -16.91
C SER A 104 21.05 -8.85 -16.07
N ALA A 105 21.31 -9.17 -14.80
CA ALA A 105 20.29 -9.68 -13.89
C ALA A 105 19.22 -8.62 -13.57
N VAL A 106 19.63 -7.37 -13.31
CA VAL A 106 18.69 -6.25 -13.03
C VAL A 106 17.84 -5.95 -14.26
N VAL A 107 18.43 -5.92 -15.46
CA VAL A 107 17.69 -5.72 -16.71
C VAL A 107 16.67 -6.82 -16.92
N ARG A 108 17.09 -8.08 -16.75
CA ARG A 108 16.19 -9.23 -16.88
C ARG A 108 15.05 -9.20 -15.86
N GLU A 109 15.34 -8.87 -14.60
CA GLU A 109 14.31 -8.72 -13.57
C GLU A 109 13.31 -7.60 -13.92
N GLY A 110 13.80 -6.49 -14.46
CA GLY A 110 12.96 -5.39 -14.94
C GLY A 110 12.05 -5.81 -16.10
N GLU A 111 12.58 -6.55 -17.08
CA GLU A 111 11.80 -7.13 -18.19
C GLU A 111 10.73 -8.11 -17.71
N GLU A 112 11.07 -8.98 -16.74
CA GLU A 112 10.12 -9.92 -16.13
C GLU A 112 8.98 -9.19 -15.40
N LYS A 113 9.30 -8.11 -14.65
CA LYS A 113 8.30 -7.25 -14.00
C LYS A 113 7.42 -6.52 -15.01
N LEU A 114 8.00 -6.03 -16.10
CA LEU A 114 7.27 -5.37 -17.17
C LEU A 114 6.27 -6.33 -17.83
N ALA A 115 6.72 -7.53 -18.18
CA ALA A 115 5.87 -8.59 -18.75
C ALA A 115 4.80 -9.08 -17.76
N ALA A 116 5.06 -9.06 -16.45
CA ALA A 116 4.04 -9.33 -15.44
C ALA A 116 2.96 -8.23 -15.41
N LYS A 117 3.37 -6.95 -15.49
CA LYS A 117 2.44 -5.82 -15.54
C LYS A 117 1.61 -5.78 -16.82
N ASP A 118 2.18 -6.15 -17.96
CA ASP A 118 1.42 -6.26 -19.21
C ASP A 118 0.32 -7.34 -19.12
N ARG A 119 0.63 -8.49 -18.52
CA ARG A 119 -0.36 -9.54 -18.25
C ARG A 119 -1.48 -9.06 -17.32
N GLU A 120 -1.13 -8.27 -16.30
CA GLU A 120 -2.12 -7.66 -15.39
C GLU A 120 -3.04 -6.68 -16.13
N ILE A 121 -2.48 -5.80 -16.97
CA ILE A 121 -3.24 -4.85 -17.79
C ILE A 121 -4.23 -5.59 -18.70
N ILE A 122 -3.78 -6.63 -19.39
CA ILE A 122 -4.64 -7.46 -20.26
C ILE A 122 -5.74 -8.13 -19.42
N GLY A 123 -5.40 -8.63 -18.23
CA GLY A 123 -6.36 -9.21 -17.30
C GLY A 123 -7.46 -8.23 -16.88
N ILE A 124 -7.10 -6.99 -16.55
CA ILE A 124 -8.07 -5.93 -16.19
C ILE A 124 -8.95 -5.58 -17.40
N GLN A 125 -8.36 -5.44 -18.59
CA GLN A 125 -9.10 -5.15 -19.81
C GLN A 125 -10.11 -6.25 -20.15
N SER A 126 -9.74 -7.53 -19.96
CA SER A 126 -10.67 -8.65 -20.14
C SER A 126 -11.87 -8.55 -19.19
N ARG A 127 -11.62 -8.27 -17.90
CA ARG A 127 -12.70 -8.12 -16.89
C ARG A 127 -13.63 -6.96 -17.22
N ILE A 128 -13.09 -5.85 -17.74
CA ILE A 128 -13.89 -4.72 -18.24
C ILE A 128 -14.79 -5.17 -19.40
N GLY A 129 -14.25 -5.96 -20.35
CA GLY A 129 -15.04 -6.53 -21.44
C GLY A 129 -16.12 -7.51 -20.98
N ASP A 130 -15.83 -8.32 -19.95
CA ASP A 130 -16.78 -9.26 -19.36
C ASP A 130 -17.96 -8.53 -18.69
N LEU A 131 -17.69 -7.47 -17.93
CA LEU A 131 -18.75 -6.63 -17.35
C LEU A 131 -19.64 -6.00 -18.43
N GLY A 132 -19.05 -5.57 -19.54
CA GLY A 132 -19.81 -5.04 -20.69
C GLY A 132 -20.76 -6.09 -21.27
N ARG A 133 -20.33 -7.35 -21.39
CA ARG A 133 -21.18 -8.46 -21.84
C ARG A 133 -22.27 -8.82 -20.81
N GLU A 134 -21.93 -8.79 -19.53
CA GLU A 134 -22.88 -9.00 -18.42
C GLU A 134 -23.99 -7.95 -18.41
N LEU A 135 -23.66 -6.68 -18.67
CA LEU A 135 -24.66 -5.61 -18.77
C LEU A 135 -25.65 -5.85 -19.92
N VAL A 136 -25.14 -6.27 -21.08
CA VAL A 136 -25.98 -6.61 -22.24
C VAL A 136 -26.85 -7.84 -21.97
N SER A 137 -26.29 -8.89 -21.34
CA SER A 137 -27.03 -10.11 -21.01
C SER A 137 -28.12 -9.86 -19.96
N LEU A 138 -27.88 -8.98 -18.97
CA LEU A 138 -28.88 -8.58 -17.99
C LEU A 138 -30.08 -7.87 -18.63
N ARG A 139 -29.82 -6.91 -19.52
CA ARG A 139 -30.89 -6.16 -20.22
C ARG A 139 -31.73 -7.07 -21.10
N THR A 140 -31.08 -7.90 -21.91
CA THR A 140 -31.77 -8.86 -22.79
C THR A 140 -32.49 -9.96 -22.01
N GLY A 141 -31.92 -10.42 -20.90
CA GLY A 141 -32.54 -11.40 -19.99
C GLY A 141 -33.82 -10.86 -19.35
N ARG A 142 -33.80 -9.60 -18.88
CA ARG A 142 -34.98 -8.92 -18.32
C ARG A 142 -36.14 -8.90 -19.32
N ASP A 143 -35.86 -8.49 -20.56
CA ASP A 143 -36.89 -8.38 -21.61
C ASP A 143 -37.53 -9.74 -21.91
N ALA A 144 -36.71 -10.79 -21.98
CA ALA A 144 -37.18 -12.16 -22.17
C ALA A 144 -38.03 -12.65 -21.00
N GLU A 145 -37.68 -12.30 -19.75
CA GLU A 145 -38.41 -12.72 -18.57
C GLU A 145 -39.76 -12.01 -18.45
N ILE A 146 -39.82 -10.70 -18.72
CA ILE A 146 -41.07 -9.94 -18.81
C ILE A 146 -41.98 -10.54 -19.88
N ALA A 147 -41.45 -10.86 -21.07
CA ALA A 147 -42.22 -11.47 -22.15
C ALA A 147 -42.77 -12.86 -21.77
N ARG A 148 -41.96 -13.69 -21.10
CA ARG A 148 -42.42 -15.00 -20.59
C ARG A 148 -43.50 -14.86 -19.54
N ARG A 149 -43.37 -13.90 -18.62
CA ARG A 149 -44.37 -13.65 -17.58
C ARG A 149 -45.68 -13.16 -18.18
N GLU A 150 -45.61 -12.27 -19.16
CA GLU A 150 -46.76 -11.78 -19.92
C GLU A 150 -47.47 -12.92 -20.65
N GLN A 151 -46.74 -13.80 -21.33
CA GLN A 151 -47.33 -14.95 -22.00
C GLN A 151 -48.01 -15.91 -21.00
N ALA A 152 -47.32 -16.27 -19.91
CA ALA A 152 -47.87 -17.18 -18.89
C ALA A 152 -49.16 -16.64 -18.25
N LEU A 153 -49.22 -15.33 -18.04
CA LEU A 153 -50.37 -14.63 -17.51
C LEU A 153 -51.56 -14.61 -18.50
N ARG A 154 -51.29 -14.41 -19.80
CA ARG A 154 -52.31 -14.52 -20.86
C ARG A 154 -52.86 -15.94 -20.99
N ASP A 155 -51.99 -16.94 -20.92
CA ASP A 155 -52.40 -18.34 -20.98
C ASP A 155 -53.28 -18.71 -19.77
N ALA A 156 -52.93 -18.23 -18.57
CA ALA A 156 -53.74 -18.41 -17.36
C ALA A 156 -55.13 -17.77 -17.48
N LEU A 157 -55.22 -16.56 -18.05
CA LEU A 157 -56.51 -15.90 -18.34
C LEU A 157 -57.38 -16.72 -19.28
N ALA A 158 -56.80 -17.23 -20.38
CA ALA A 158 -57.52 -18.04 -21.34
C ALA A 158 -58.12 -19.31 -20.70
N VAL A 159 -57.37 -19.95 -19.78
CA VAL A 159 -57.84 -21.11 -19.01
C VAL A 159 -58.98 -20.73 -18.06
N GLU A 160 -58.86 -19.60 -17.32
CA GLU A 160 -59.92 -19.13 -16.42
C GLU A 160 -61.22 -18.82 -17.17
N LEU A 161 -61.13 -18.11 -18.32
CA LEU A 161 -62.30 -17.77 -19.15
C LEU A 161 -62.98 -19.02 -19.71
N ALA A 162 -62.22 -20.02 -20.14
CA ALA A 162 -62.76 -21.29 -20.63
C ALA A 162 -63.48 -22.08 -19.52
N ALA A 163 -62.89 -22.12 -18.31
CA ALA A 163 -63.50 -22.77 -17.15
C ALA A 163 -64.80 -22.07 -16.71
N GLU A 164 -64.82 -20.73 -16.70
CA GLU A 164 -65.99 -19.95 -16.33
C GLU A 164 -67.13 -20.10 -17.35
N ARG A 165 -66.79 -20.09 -18.65
CA ARG A 165 -67.75 -20.38 -19.72
C ARG A 165 -68.42 -21.74 -19.52
N GLN A 166 -67.63 -22.78 -19.25
CA GLN A 166 -68.15 -24.12 -19.00
C GLN A 166 -69.06 -24.18 -17.76
N ARG A 167 -68.76 -23.37 -16.72
CA ARG A 167 -69.59 -23.25 -15.51
C ARG A 167 -70.94 -22.60 -15.80
N LEU A 168 -70.93 -21.50 -16.55
CA LEU A 168 -72.14 -20.74 -16.93
C LEU A 168 -73.04 -21.53 -17.90
N GLU A 169 -72.45 -22.34 -18.79
CA GLU A 169 -73.20 -23.27 -19.65
C GLU A 169 -73.92 -24.35 -18.82
N LYS A 170 -73.26 -24.91 -17.80
CA LYS A 170 -73.85 -25.94 -16.91
C LYS A 170 -75.00 -25.42 -16.02
N THR A 171 -75.06 -24.13 -15.76
CA THR A 171 -76.08 -23.51 -14.89
C THR A 171 -77.34 -23.05 -15.64
N GLY A 172 -77.40 -23.24 -16.96
CA GLY A 172 -78.60 -22.97 -17.76
C GLY A 172 -78.87 -21.47 -18.01
N THR A 173 -77.85 -20.63 -17.85
CA THR A 173 -77.94 -19.18 -18.07
C THR A 173 -78.25 -18.86 -19.54
N ALA A 174 -79.22 -17.97 -19.80
CA ALA A 174 -79.58 -17.57 -21.16
C ALA A 174 -78.37 -16.94 -21.90
N SER A 175 -78.19 -17.27 -23.18
CA SER A 175 -76.99 -16.94 -23.98
C SER A 175 -76.55 -15.47 -23.86
N ALA A 176 -77.48 -14.52 -23.94
CA ALA A 176 -77.18 -13.08 -23.85
C ALA A 176 -76.64 -12.65 -22.46
N SER A 177 -77.05 -13.32 -21.39
CA SER A 177 -76.55 -13.04 -20.04
C SER A 177 -75.17 -13.64 -19.79
N LEU A 178 -74.89 -14.81 -20.37
CA LEU A 178 -73.60 -15.49 -20.31
C LEU A 178 -72.50 -14.66 -20.99
N GLU A 179 -72.80 -14.11 -22.16
CA GLU A 179 -71.84 -13.31 -22.94
C GLU A 179 -71.47 -12.00 -22.23
N LYS A 180 -72.46 -11.36 -21.59
CA LYS A 180 -72.24 -10.14 -20.78
C LYS A 180 -71.42 -10.42 -19.51
N GLN A 181 -71.66 -11.56 -18.87
CA GLN A 181 -70.89 -11.97 -17.68
C GLN A 181 -69.45 -12.31 -18.06
N LEU A 182 -69.22 -13.04 -19.15
CA LEU A 182 -67.89 -13.34 -19.66
C LEU A 182 -67.13 -12.08 -20.07
N SER A 183 -67.76 -11.11 -20.76
CA SER A 183 -67.06 -9.88 -21.14
C SER A 183 -66.71 -9.00 -19.95
N THR A 184 -67.59 -8.95 -18.93
CA THR A 184 -67.31 -8.21 -17.69
C THR A 184 -66.15 -8.85 -16.91
N LEU A 185 -66.13 -10.19 -16.85
CA LEU A 185 -65.05 -10.93 -16.21
C LEU A 185 -63.72 -10.78 -16.98
N ASP A 186 -63.75 -10.88 -18.30
CA ASP A 186 -62.61 -10.66 -19.18
C ASP A 186 -62.01 -9.24 -19.00
N GLN A 187 -62.85 -8.20 -19.02
CA GLN A 187 -62.40 -6.82 -18.76
C GLN A 187 -61.77 -6.66 -17.37
N LYS A 188 -62.42 -7.21 -16.34
CA LYS A 188 -61.90 -7.13 -14.96
C LYS A 188 -60.56 -7.84 -14.84
N ARG A 189 -60.45 -9.06 -15.38
CA ARG A 189 -59.22 -9.85 -15.32
C ARG A 189 -58.10 -9.27 -16.17
N THR A 190 -58.41 -8.73 -17.34
CA THR A 190 -57.44 -8.00 -18.17
C THR A 190 -56.87 -6.81 -17.42
N THR A 191 -57.72 -6.04 -16.74
CA THR A 191 -57.27 -4.91 -15.90
C THR A 191 -56.37 -5.37 -14.74
N GLU A 192 -56.75 -6.45 -14.04
CA GLU A 192 -55.92 -7.03 -12.97
C GLU A 192 -54.56 -7.53 -13.51
N LEU A 193 -54.55 -8.12 -14.71
CA LEU A 193 -53.33 -8.58 -15.38
C LEU A 193 -52.40 -7.45 -15.78
N GLU A 194 -52.94 -6.38 -16.35
CA GLU A 194 -52.17 -5.19 -16.69
C GLU A 194 -51.54 -4.58 -15.44
N GLN A 195 -52.27 -4.53 -14.32
CA GLN A 195 -51.73 -4.07 -13.04
C GLN A 195 -50.60 -4.98 -12.52
N GLN A 196 -50.77 -6.30 -12.59
CA GLN A 196 -49.73 -7.26 -12.19
C GLN A 196 -48.48 -7.14 -13.06
N LEU A 197 -48.64 -6.97 -14.38
CA LEU A 197 -47.53 -6.77 -15.30
C LEU A 197 -46.83 -5.43 -15.07
N ALA A 198 -47.57 -4.36 -14.81
CA ALA A 198 -46.99 -3.05 -14.49
C ALA A 198 -46.19 -3.10 -13.17
N ALA A 199 -46.72 -3.77 -12.14
CA ALA A 199 -46.02 -3.96 -10.87
C ALA A 199 -44.75 -4.81 -11.05
N TYR A 200 -44.84 -5.90 -11.81
CA TYR A 200 -43.68 -6.77 -12.10
C TYR A 200 -42.60 -6.04 -12.91
N ARG A 201 -42.98 -5.29 -13.96
CA ARG A 201 -42.05 -4.45 -14.72
C ARG A 201 -41.33 -3.45 -13.82
N LYS A 202 -42.08 -2.76 -12.94
CA LYS A 202 -41.51 -1.81 -11.99
C LYS A 202 -40.52 -2.50 -11.02
N GLN A 203 -40.84 -3.70 -10.53
CA GLN A 203 -39.93 -4.46 -9.68
C GLN A 203 -38.64 -4.82 -10.44
N MET A 204 -38.75 -5.36 -11.65
CA MET A 204 -37.61 -5.72 -12.48
C MET A 204 -36.75 -4.50 -12.85
N ASP A 205 -37.35 -3.33 -13.06
CA ASP A 205 -36.62 -2.09 -13.35
C ASP A 205 -35.80 -1.63 -12.13
N VAL A 206 -36.34 -1.78 -10.92
CA VAL A 206 -35.61 -1.47 -9.68
C VAL A 206 -34.43 -2.43 -9.49
N GLU A 207 -34.65 -3.73 -9.70
CA GLU A 207 -33.60 -4.74 -9.59
C GLU A 207 -32.52 -4.56 -10.66
N LEU A 208 -32.91 -4.27 -11.91
CA LEU A 208 -31.97 -3.98 -12.99
C LEU A 208 -31.17 -2.72 -12.68
N ALA A 209 -31.81 -1.62 -12.27
CA ALA A 209 -31.11 -0.38 -11.93
C ALA A 209 -30.10 -0.57 -10.77
N ALA A 210 -30.43 -1.42 -9.79
CA ALA A 210 -29.49 -1.77 -8.73
C ALA A 210 -28.28 -2.57 -9.25
N LYS A 211 -28.51 -3.52 -10.17
CA LYS A 211 -27.45 -4.31 -10.80
C LYS A 211 -26.59 -3.50 -11.76
N GLU A 212 -27.19 -2.61 -12.54
CA GLU A 212 -26.48 -1.67 -13.41
C GLU A 212 -25.57 -0.77 -12.58
N LYS A 213 -26.07 -0.21 -11.48
CA LYS A 213 -25.25 0.58 -10.55
C LYS A 213 -24.09 -0.21 -9.95
N GLU A 214 -24.30 -1.49 -9.63
CA GLU A 214 -23.24 -2.39 -9.14
C GLU A 214 -22.17 -2.62 -10.23
N ILE A 215 -22.58 -2.87 -11.47
CA ILE A 215 -21.68 -3.06 -12.62
C ILE A 215 -20.90 -1.77 -12.92
N ASP A 216 -21.56 -0.61 -12.92
CA ASP A 216 -20.93 0.68 -13.14
C ASP A 216 -19.87 0.99 -12.07
N ALA A 217 -20.17 0.67 -10.80
CA ALA A 217 -19.21 0.82 -9.71
C ALA A 217 -17.97 -0.09 -9.90
N ARG A 218 -18.18 -1.34 -10.32
CA ARG A 218 -17.08 -2.27 -10.65
C ARG A 218 -16.27 -1.80 -11.86
N PHE A 219 -16.95 -1.29 -12.88
CA PHE A 219 -16.31 -0.75 -14.08
C PHE A 219 -15.43 0.46 -13.73
N ALA A 220 -15.93 1.39 -12.91
CA ALA A 220 -15.17 2.52 -12.42
C ALA A 220 -13.97 2.11 -11.53
N ALA A 221 -14.10 1.02 -10.77
CA ALA A 221 -12.97 0.45 -10.02
C ALA A 221 -11.89 -0.10 -10.97
N TYR A 222 -12.27 -0.95 -11.94
CA TYR A 222 -11.30 -1.50 -12.90
C TYR A 222 -10.66 -0.44 -13.81
N GLN A 223 -11.36 0.64 -14.13
CA GLN A 223 -10.74 1.76 -14.86
C GLN A 223 -9.65 2.45 -14.04
N ARG A 224 -9.87 2.63 -12.73
CA ARG A 224 -8.83 3.16 -11.83
C ARG A 224 -7.65 2.19 -11.73
N ASP A 225 -7.91 0.90 -11.56
CA ASP A 225 -6.87 -0.13 -11.50
C ASP A 225 -6.04 -0.16 -12.81
N LEU A 226 -6.71 -0.03 -13.96
CA LEU A 226 -6.05 0.04 -15.27
C LEU A 226 -5.14 1.27 -15.38
N ALA A 227 -5.59 2.43 -14.91
CA ALA A 227 -4.77 3.64 -14.89
C ALA A 227 -3.55 3.49 -13.98
N VAL A 228 -3.73 2.92 -12.78
CA VAL A 228 -2.64 2.63 -11.84
C VAL A 228 -1.63 1.65 -12.46
N ALA A 229 -2.10 0.57 -13.07
CA ALA A 229 -1.24 -0.43 -13.71
C ALA A 229 -0.46 0.16 -14.89
N ARG A 230 -1.08 1.03 -15.71
CA ARG A 230 -0.40 1.74 -16.81
C ARG A 230 0.68 2.69 -16.31
N ASN A 231 0.40 3.47 -15.26
CA ASN A 231 1.39 4.36 -14.67
C ASN A 231 2.57 3.56 -14.08
N ALA A 232 2.30 2.46 -13.39
CA ALA A 232 3.33 1.57 -12.86
C ALA A 232 4.20 0.97 -13.98
N ARG A 233 3.59 0.57 -15.10
CA ARG A 233 4.31 0.11 -16.29
C ARG A 233 5.26 1.19 -16.82
N THR A 234 4.79 2.42 -17.00
CA THR A 234 5.62 3.53 -17.50
C THR A 234 6.80 3.85 -16.57
N LEU A 235 6.61 3.78 -15.26
CA LEU A 235 7.71 3.94 -14.31
C LEU A 235 8.75 2.82 -14.44
N LEU A 236 8.30 1.56 -14.54
CA LEU A 236 9.21 0.42 -14.76
C LEU A 236 9.99 0.53 -16.07
N GLU A 237 9.37 1.02 -17.15
CA GLU A 237 10.07 1.25 -18.43
C GLU A 237 11.17 2.31 -18.29
N LYS A 238 10.91 3.38 -17.53
CA LYS A 238 11.89 4.43 -17.26
C LYS A 238 13.06 3.90 -16.42
N ASP A 239 12.76 3.17 -15.34
CA ASP A 239 13.77 2.61 -14.43
C ASP A 239 14.65 1.58 -15.16
N LEU A 240 14.06 0.78 -16.05
CA LEU A 240 14.78 -0.17 -16.89
C LEU A 240 15.72 0.55 -17.86
N ALA A 241 15.26 1.62 -18.53
CA ALA A 241 16.08 2.42 -19.42
C ALA A 241 17.25 3.09 -18.69
N GLU A 242 17.02 3.60 -17.47
CA GLU A 242 18.06 4.20 -16.63
C GLU A 242 19.09 3.16 -16.16
N SER A 243 18.63 1.97 -15.78
CA SER A 243 19.51 0.84 -15.43
C SER A 243 20.36 0.37 -16.62
N GLN A 244 19.80 0.35 -17.83
CA GLN A 244 20.56 0.04 -19.05
C GLN A 244 21.60 1.11 -19.37
N ALA A 245 21.25 2.39 -19.24
CA ALA A 245 22.17 3.50 -19.50
C ALA A 245 23.33 3.54 -18.50
N SER A 246 23.04 3.38 -17.20
CA SER A 246 24.06 3.32 -16.15
C SER A 246 24.97 2.10 -16.30
N GLY A 247 24.41 0.94 -16.65
CA GLY A 247 25.20 -0.26 -16.98
C GLY A 247 26.15 -0.06 -18.15
N ALA A 248 25.69 0.56 -19.25
CA ALA A 248 26.52 0.87 -20.40
C ALA A 248 27.65 1.87 -20.06
N ALA A 249 27.35 2.89 -19.23
CA ALA A 249 28.34 3.84 -18.75
C ALA A 249 29.43 3.14 -17.92
N ALA A 250 29.04 2.28 -16.97
CA ALA A 250 29.97 1.52 -16.13
C ALA A 250 30.93 0.65 -16.96
N VAL A 251 30.40 -0.09 -17.95
CA VAL A 251 31.22 -0.92 -18.85
C VAL A 251 32.22 -0.08 -19.64
N SER A 252 31.81 1.09 -20.14
CA SER A 252 32.72 1.97 -20.89
C SER A 252 33.84 2.55 -20.03
N GLU A 253 33.54 2.90 -18.78
CA GLU A 253 34.54 3.38 -17.82
C GLU A 253 35.51 2.27 -17.41
N GLN A 254 35.00 1.06 -17.19
CA GLN A 254 35.83 -0.11 -16.90
C GLN A 254 36.80 -0.42 -18.05
N GLN A 255 36.33 -0.28 -19.30
CA GLN A 255 37.20 -0.42 -20.49
C GLN A 255 38.27 0.67 -20.56
N ARG A 256 37.95 1.92 -20.16
CA ARG A 256 38.92 3.02 -20.09
C ARG A 256 40.01 2.70 -19.07
N LEU A 257 39.63 2.34 -17.85
CA LEU A 257 40.57 1.99 -16.78
C LEU A 257 41.44 0.76 -17.13
N ALA A 258 40.86 -0.25 -17.78
CA ALA A 258 41.60 -1.43 -18.23
C ALA A 258 42.69 -1.06 -19.26
N ARG A 259 42.40 -0.13 -20.19
CA ARG A 259 43.38 0.38 -21.16
C ARG A 259 44.48 1.19 -20.48
N GLU A 260 44.14 2.03 -19.50
CA GLU A 260 45.11 2.80 -18.74
C GLU A 260 46.04 1.88 -17.94
N LEU A 261 45.49 0.87 -17.26
CA LEU A 261 46.28 -0.10 -16.52
C LEU A 261 47.21 -0.91 -17.47
N ALA A 262 46.69 -1.35 -18.62
CA ALA A 262 47.50 -2.03 -19.63
C ALA A 262 48.65 -1.15 -20.12
N ALA A 263 48.42 0.14 -20.36
CA ALA A 263 49.46 1.09 -20.76
C ALA A 263 50.55 1.24 -19.69
N VAL A 264 50.16 1.37 -18.42
CA VAL A 264 51.11 1.48 -17.30
C VAL A 264 51.93 0.19 -17.13
N THR A 265 51.29 -0.98 -17.20
CA THR A 265 52.01 -2.26 -17.08
C THR A 265 53.02 -2.50 -18.19
N GLU A 266 52.68 -2.14 -19.44
CA GLU A 266 53.61 -2.25 -20.57
C GLU A 266 54.77 -1.25 -20.45
N GLN A 267 54.52 -0.05 -19.92
CA GLN A 267 55.59 0.91 -19.62
C GLN A 267 56.55 0.33 -18.58
N SER A 268 56.05 -0.18 -17.45
CA SER A 268 56.89 -0.81 -16.41
C SER A 268 57.71 -1.98 -16.95
N ARG A 269 57.12 -2.82 -17.81
CA ARG A 269 57.83 -3.95 -18.44
C ARG A 269 58.98 -3.49 -19.34
N ARG A 270 58.79 -2.39 -20.07
CA ARG A 270 59.85 -1.78 -20.89
C ARG A 270 60.98 -1.22 -20.02
N GLU A 271 60.63 -0.58 -18.90
CA GLU A 271 61.62 -0.09 -17.94
C GLU A 271 62.46 -1.23 -17.35
N GLU A 272 61.83 -2.31 -16.89
CA GLU A 272 62.54 -3.47 -16.34
C GLU A 272 63.50 -4.11 -17.35
N LEU A 273 63.06 -4.27 -18.60
CA LEU A 273 63.89 -4.84 -19.66
C LEU A 273 65.10 -3.95 -19.99
N ALA A 274 64.89 -2.63 -20.10
CA ALA A 274 65.97 -1.68 -20.36
C ALA A 274 66.99 -1.67 -19.22
N LEU A 275 66.53 -1.68 -17.96
CA LEU A 275 67.41 -1.71 -16.78
C LEU A 275 68.17 -3.04 -16.68
N GLY A 276 67.54 -4.16 -17.02
CA GLY A 276 68.19 -5.48 -17.06
C GLY A 276 69.29 -5.55 -18.12
N GLN A 277 69.04 -5.01 -19.32
CA GLN A 277 70.03 -4.92 -20.39
C GLN A 277 71.22 -4.05 -19.98
N LEU A 278 70.95 -2.88 -19.40
CA LEU A 278 71.98 -1.96 -18.92
C LEU A 278 72.86 -2.63 -17.84
N THR A 279 72.25 -3.34 -16.90
CA THR A 279 72.96 -4.07 -15.84
C THR A 279 73.86 -5.16 -16.42
N THR A 280 73.37 -5.92 -17.40
CA THR A 280 74.14 -6.98 -18.06
C THR A 280 75.31 -6.39 -18.86
N ALA A 281 75.10 -5.27 -19.55
CA ALA A 281 76.14 -4.59 -20.30
C ALA A 281 77.28 -4.10 -19.37
N TRP A 282 76.94 -3.54 -18.22
CA TRP A 282 77.92 -3.15 -17.19
C TRP A 282 78.72 -4.34 -16.64
N GLN A 283 78.06 -5.48 -16.40
CA GLN A 283 78.75 -6.70 -15.96
C GLN A 283 79.75 -7.21 -17.01
N SER A 284 79.38 -7.14 -18.30
CA SER A 284 80.26 -7.52 -19.42
C SER A 284 81.49 -6.62 -19.51
N VAL A 285 81.32 -5.30 -19.41
CA VAL A 285 82.43 -4.33 -19.38
C VAL A 285 83.39 -4.66 -18.23
N ASN A 286 82.85 -4.85 -17.02
CA ASN A 286 83.65 -5.18 -15.85
C ASN A 286 84.43 -6.50 -16.04
N GLY A 287 83.79 -7.54 -16.60
CA GLY A 287 84.45 -8.80 -16.91
C GLY A 287 85.58 -8.65 -17.94
N ALA A 288 85.38 -7.87 -18.99
CA ALA A 288 86.40 -7.60 -20.01
C ALA A 288 87.60 -6.83 -19.44
N MET A 289 87.34 -5.81 -18.61
CA MET A 289 88.41 -5.06 -17.93
C MET A 289 89.24 -5.96 -17.01
N LYS A 290 88.59 -6.83 -16.21
CA LYS A 290 89.29 -7.78 -15.33
C LYS A 290 90.16 -8.78 -16.09
N ALA A 291 89.79 -9.12 -17.32
CA ALA A 291 90.54 -10.03 -18.18
C ALA A 291 91.66 -9.33 -19.00
N GLY A 292 91.86 -8.02 -18.86
CA GLY A 292 92.79 -7.24 -19.68
C GLY A 292 92.36 -7.10 -21.15
N LEU A 293 91.11 -7.44 -21.47
CA LEU A 293 90.56 -7.38 -22.83
C LEU A 293 90.01 -5.97 -23.11
N TRP A 294 90.92 -5.01 -23.21
CA TRP A 294 90.60 -3.58 -23.29
C TRP A 294 89.74 -3.19 -24.48
N ASP A 295 89.98 -3.77 -25.66
CA ASP A 295 89.17 -3.49 -26.86
C ASP A 295 87.72 -3.90 -26.65
N LYS A 296 87.53 -5.05 -26.00
CA LYS A 296 86.20 -5.57 -25.67
C LYS A 296 85.50 -4.72 -24.61
N ALA A 297 86.25 -4.17 -23.65
CA ALA A 297 85.71 -3.25 -22.65
C ALA A 297 85.24 -1.93 -23.29
N LEU A 298 86.02 -1.33 -24.19
CA LEU A 298 85.61 -0.13 -24.94
C LEU A 298 84.37 -0.39 -25.79
N LEU A 299 84.32 -1.51 -26.52
CA LEU A 299 83.12 -1.91 -27.27
C LEU A 299 81.89 -2.06 -26.36
N GLY A 300 82.05 -2.60 -25.15
CA GLY A 300 80.97 -2.67 -24.17
C GLY A 300 80.51 -1.31 -23.65
N LEU A 301 81.44 -0.36 -23.46
CA LEU A 301 81.15 1.02 -23.06
C LEU A 301 80.44 1.81 -24.18
N ASP A 302 80.82 1.59 -25.43
CA ASP A 302 80.08 2.09 -26.61
C ASP A 302 78.68 1.51 -26.67
N ALA A 303 78.51 0.21 -26.40
CA ALA A 303 77.21 -0.44 -26.36
C ALA A 303 76.28 0.13 -25.28
N ILE A 304 76.80 0.43 -24.08
CA ILE A 304 76.05 1.10 -23.01
C ILE A 304 75.62 2.51 -23.44
N THR A 305 76.53 3.26 -24.06
CA THR A 305 76.23 4.63 -24.57
C THR A 305 75.15 4.57 -25.65
N GLY A 306 75.26 3.62 -26.58
CA GLY A 306 74.27 3.39 -27.62
C GLY A 306 72.90 3.01 -27.05
N LEU A 307 72.86 2.14 -26.03
CA LEU A 307 71.62 1.77 -25.35
C LEU A 307 70.95 2.96 -24.65
N LEU A 308 71.74 3.79 -23.96
CA LEU A 308 71.23 5.00 -23.29
C LEU A 308 70.76 6.07 -24.27
N ALA A 309 71.28 6.08 -25.50
CA ALA A 309 70.90 7.03 -26.55
C ALA A 309 69.71 6.57 -27.40
N GLN A 310 69.23 5.32 -27.27
CA GLN A 310 68.04 4.86 -27.99
C GLN A 310 66.80 5.58 -27.49
N ASP A 311 66.02 6.21 -28.39
CA ASP A 311 64.83 6.99 -28.03
C ASP A 311 63.82 6.20 -27.18
N SER A 312 63.65 4.90 -27.46
CA SER A 312 62.77 4.00 -26.70
C SER A 312 63.22 3.72 -25.27
N VAL A 313 64.51 3.92 -24.97
CA VAL A 313 65.14 3.68 -23.66
C VAL A 313 65.37 5.02 -22.94
N ALA A 314 65.80 6.05 -23.66
CA ALA A 314 66.01 7.41 -23.16
C ALA A 314 64.70 8.10 -22.73
N SER A 315 63.56 7.72 -23.33
CA SER A 315 62.24 8.25 -22.94
C SER A 315 61.67 7.63 -21.66
N LEU A 316 62.28 6.54 -21.15
CA LEU A 316 61.79 5.85 -19.96
C LEU A 316 62.19 6.61 -18.68
N PRO A 317 61.24 6.98 -17.81
CA PRO A 317 61.51 7.72 -16.58
C PRO A 317 62.60 7.13 -15.69
N ALA A 318 62.63 5.80 -15.53
CA ALA A 318 63.66 5.14 -14.72
C ALA A 318 65.07 5.26 -15.30
N VAL A 319 65.19 5.26 -16.63
CA VAL A 319 66.46 5.40 -17.34
C VAL A 319 66.92 6.86 -17.34
N GLN A 320 66.01 7.82 -17.53
CA GLN A 320 66.33 9.26 -17.46
C GLN A 320 67.01 9.63 -16.14
N ARG A 321 66.53 9.08 -15.02
CA ARG A 321 67.12 9.30 -13.69
C ARG A 321 68.56 8.78 -13.58
N ARG A 322 68.90 7.75 -14.34
CA ARG A 322 70.21 7.06 -14.30
C ARG A 322 71.19 7.50 -15.38
N ALA A 323 70.69 8.00 -16.51
CA ALA A 323 71.48 8.29 -17.71
C ALA A 323 72.68 9.21 -17.43
N ALA A 324 72.53 10.20 -16.55
CA ALA A 324 73.63 11.09 -16.15
C ALA A 324 74.74 10.34 -15.39
N VAL A 325 74.36 9.42 -14.49
CA VAL A 325 75.31 8.63 -13.69
C VAL A 325 76.01 7.60 -14.57
N ASP A 326 75.23 6.84 -15.35
CA ASP A 326 75.79 5.82 -16.24
C ASP A 326 76.70 6.46 -17.32
N GLY A 327 76.34 7.63 -17.85
CA GLY A 327 77.19 8.38 -18.78
C GLY A 327 78.52 8.83 -18.16
N PHE A 328 78.50 9.33 -16.92
CA PHE A 328 79.72 9.68 -16.19
C PHE A 328 80.63 8.47 -15.95
N LEU A 329 80.06 7.32 -15.59
CA LEU A 329 80.80 6.07 -15.39
C LEU A 329 81.45 5.59 -16.69
N VAL A 330 80.72 5.67 -17.81
CA VAL A 330 81.25 5.27 -19.12
C VAL A 330 82.49 6.07 -19.47
N GLU A 331 82.41 7.40 -19.35
CA GLU A 331 83.51 8.31 -19.65
C GLU A 331 84.72 8.07 -18.74
N SER A 332 84.48 7.83 -17.46
CA SER A 332 85.53 7.52 -16.49
C SER A 332 86.27 6.23 -16.83
N MET A 333 85.54 5.18 -17.23
CA MET A 333 86.15 3.90 -17.62
C MET A 333 86.90 3.99 -18.96
N ARG A 334 86.42 4.78 -19.94
CA ARG A 334 87.15 5.00 -21.20
C ARG A 334 88.54 5.60 -20.96
N ARG A 335 88.62 6.59 -20.07
CA ARG A 335 89.90 7.22 -19.69
C ARG A 335 90.86 6.23 -19.03
N LEU A 336 90.32 5.34 -18.19
CA LEU A 336 91.11 4.29 -17.56
C LEU A 336 91.68 3.32 -18.61
N VAL A 337 90.87 2.89 -19.57
CA VAL A 337 91.34 1.99 -20.64
C VAL A 337 92.36 2.67 -21.55
N ALA A 338 92.21 3.97 -21.85
CA ALA A 338 93.18 4.73 -22.63
C ALA A 338 94.54 4.85 -21.92
N ALA A 339 94.53 5.00 -20.59
CA ALA A 339 95.74 5.04 -19.78
C ALA A 339 96.55 3.74 -19.85
N ASP A 340 95.89 2.58 -19.81
CA ASP A 340 96.56 1.28 -19.82
C ASP A 340 97.19 0.93 -21.18
N ARG A 341 96.71 1.54 -22.28
CA ARG A 341 97.25 1.35 -23.64
C ARG A 341 98.53 2.14 -23.93
N GLY A 342 99.09 2.82 -22.95
CA GLY A 342 100.35 3.54 -23.10
C GLY A 342 100.24 4.87 -23.87
N ASP A 343 99.06 5.51 -23.87
CA ASP A 343 98.95 6.91 -24.28
C ASP A 343 99.68 7.78 -23.23
N PRO A 344 100.78 8.47 -23.58
CA PRO A 344 101.63 9.17 -22.61
C PRO A 344 100.94 10.36 -21.94
N ALA A 345 99.84 10.88 -22.49
CA ALA A 345 98.99 11.87 -21.82
C ALA A 345 98.15 11.28 -20.67
N ALA A 346 98.01 9.94 -20.61
CA ALA A 346 97.23 9.21 -19.62
C ALA A 346 98.09 8.32 -18.69
N GLY A 347 99.40 8.18 -18.96
CA GLY A 347 100.33 7.30 -18.23
C GLY A 347 100.45 7.55 -16.71
N GLY A 348 100.15 8.77 -16.25
CA GLY A 348 100.08 9.07 -14.82
C GLY A 348 98.96 8.33 -14.09
N ALA A 349 97.82 8.08 -14.77
CA ALA A 349 96.68 7.37 -14.18
C ALA A 349 96.88 5.86 -14.16
N ALA A 350 97.54 5.28 -15.18
CA ALA A 350 97.83 3.85 -15.23
C ALA A 350 98.89 3.43 -14.19
N ALA A 351 99.96 4.21 -14.05
CA ALA A 351 100.98 3.96 -13.02
C ALA A 351 100.37 4.04 -11.61
N ALA A 352 99.50 5.02 -11.38
CA ALA A 352 98.83 5.16 -10.10
C ALA A 352 97.76 4.07 -9.86
N ALA A 353 97.11 3.56 -10.92
CA ALA A 353 96.23 2.40 -10.86
C ALA A 353 96.98 1.09 -10.55
N GLN A 354 98.17 0.92 -11.10
CA GLN A 354 98.99 -0.27 -10.87
C GLN A 354 99.61 -0.26 -9.46
N GLU A 355 100.02 0.91 -8.99
CA GLU A 355 100.45 1.11 -7.60
C GLU A 355 99.28 0.88 -6.62
N ALA A 356 98.09 1.40 -6.94
CA ALA A 356 96.86 1.11 -6.19
C ALA A 356 96.54 -0.39 -6.16
N ALA A 357 96.62 -1.09 -7.29
CA ALA A 357 96.37 -2.52 -7.37
C ALA A 357 97.35 -3.33 -6.51
N SER A 358 98.63 -2.95 -6.51
CA SER A 358 99.65 -3.60 -5.65
C SER A 358 99.37 -3.41 -4.15
N LEU A 359 98.82 -2.25 -3.76
CA LEU A 359 98.41 -1.95 -2.40
C LEU A 359 97.14 -2.71 -2.00
N VAL A 360 96.20 -2.90 -2.93
CA VAL A 360 95.00 -3.74 -2.72
C VAL A 360 95.38 -5.21 -2.51
N VAL A 361 96.33 -5.75 -3.27
CA VAL A 361 96.80 -7.14 -3.09
C VAL A 361 97.47 -7.33 -1.72
N GLN A 362 98.28 -6.36 -1.27
CA GLN A 362 98.87 -6.38 0.07
C GLN A 362 97.82 -6.21 1.16
N ALA A 363 96.80 -5.38 0.93
CA ALA A 363 95.68 -5.18 1.84
C ALA A 363 94.89 -6.48 2.04
N GLU A 364 94.61 -7.21 0.95
CA GLU A 364 93.88 -8.48 0.99
C GLU A 364 94.64 -9.54 1.77
N ALA A 365 95.97 -9.65 1.58
CA ALA A 365 96.81 -10.56 2.35
C ALA A 365 96.75 -10.25 3.87
N LYS A 366 96.81 -8.96 4.24
CA LYS A 366 96.65 -8.54 5.64
C LYS A 366 95.25 -8.78 6.18
N PHE A 367 94.23 -8.67 5.35
CA PHE A 367 92.85 -8.94 5.73
C PHE A 367 92.64 -10.44 6.01
N THR A 368 93.19 -11.31 5.15
CA THR A 368 93.12 -12.76 5.33
C THR A 368 93.92 -13.26 6.54
N ASP A 369 95.00 -12.57 6.91
CA ASP A 369 95.77 -12.83 8.14
C ASP A 369 95.07 -12.33 9.42
N GLY A 370 93.88 -11.72 9.29
CA GLY A 370 93.10 -11.16 10.41
C GLY A 370 93.53 -9.76 10.85
N ASP A 371 94.57 -9.18 10.25
CA ASP A 371 95.04 -7.82 10.52
C ASP A 371 94.23 -6.80 9.71
N THR A 372 92.97 -6.65 10.12
CA THR A 372 92.00 -5.75 9.50
C THR A 372 92.41 -4.27 9.53
N LYS A 373 93.29 -3.87 10.48
CA LYS A 373 93.78 -2.50 10.59
C LYS A 373 94.84 -2.22 9.52
N ALA A 374 95.85 -3.08 9.41
CA ALA A 374 96.87 -2.95 8.37
C ALA A 374 96.27 -3.08 6.96
N ALA A 375 95.29 -3.98 6.79
CA ALA A 375 94.53 -4.10 5.55
C ALA A 375 93.82 -2.79 5.18
N ARG A 376 93.10 -2.17 6.14
CA ARG A 376 92.40 -0.89 5.93
C ARG A 376 93.36 0.22 5.51
N GLU A 377 94.51 0.34 6.17
CA GLU A 377 95.52 1.35 5.83
C GLU A 377 96.05 1.17 4.40
N LEU A 378 96.26 -0.07 3.96
CA LEU A 378 96.69 -0.39 2.60
C LEU A 378 95.59 -0.14 1.55
N TYR A 379 94.32 -0.42 1.85
CA TYR A 379 93.21 -0.03 0.97
C TYR A 379 93.07 1.50 0.86
N LEU A 380 93.21 2.22 1.96
CA LEU A 380 93.21 3.69 1.98
C LEU A 380 94.34 4.25 1.13
N ALA A 381 95.54 3.71 1.28
CA ALA A 381 96.70 4.08 0.48
C ALA A 381 96.45 3.79 -1.02
N ALA A 382 95.84 2.65 -1.36
CA ALA A 382 95.49 2.32 -2.73
C ALA A 382 94.51 3.33 -3.35
N ILE A 383 93.47 3.69 -2.59
CA ILE A 383 92.46 4.66 -3.03
C ILE A 383 93.09 6.04 -3.22
N ALA A 384 94.01 6.45 -2.34
CA ALA A 384 94.70 7.73 -2.46
C ALA A 384 95.58 7.84 -3.73
N LYS A 385 96.01 6.71 -4.29
CA LYS A 385 96.71 6.68 -5.59
C LYS A 385 95.80 6.92 -6.77
N LEU A 386 94.48 6.84 -6.60
CA LEU A 386 93.51 7.08 -7.66
C LEU A 386 92.63 8.27 -7.27
N PRO A 387 93.01 9.53 -7.60
CA PRO A 387 92.37 10.74 -7.05
C PRO A 387 90.85 10.79 -7.27
N ALA A 388 90.35 10.20 -8.35
CA ALA A 388 88.91 10.05 -8.60
C ALA A 388 88.24 9.08 -7.62
N LEU A 389 88.89 7.95 -7.29
CA LEU A 389 88.46 7.03 -6.23
C LEU A 389 88.70 7.61 -4.85
N GLN A 390 89.72 8.43 -4.64
CA GLN A 390 89.93 9.15 -3.39
C GLN A 390 88.82 10.16 -3.16
N THR A 391 88.42 10.92 -4.18
CA THR A 391 87.27 11.83 -4.07
C THR A 391 85.97 11.05 -3.85
N ALA A 392 85.80 9.90 -4.52
CA ALA A 392 84.66 9.02 -4.31
C ALA A 392 84.67 8.38 -2.91
N TYR A 393 85.83 7.98 -2.39
CA TYR A 393 86.02 7.38 -1.08
C TYR A 393 86.01 8.40 0.05
N GLU A 394 86.47 9.63 -0.14
CA GLU A 394 86.31 10.72 0.83
C GLU A 394 84.86 11.18 0.88
N ARG A 395 84.14 11.14 -0.26
CA ARG A 395 82.67 11.29 -0.27
C ARG A 395 81.96 10.10 0.37
N LEU A 396 82.36 8.87 0.09
CA LEU A 396 81.74 7.64 0.60
C LEU A 396 82.09 7.41 2.09
N SER A 397 83.33 7.67 2.50
CA SER A 397 83.77 7.64 3.89
C SER A 397 83.32 8.88 4.67
N GLY A 398 83.06 10.00 4.00
CA GLY A 398 82.27 11.10 4.56
C GLY A 398 80.81 10.71 4.81
N MET A 399 80.25 9.78 4.02
CA MET A 399 78.96 9.13 4.28
C MET A 399 79.09 8.08 5.41
N ASP A 400 80.13 7.22 5.41
CA ASP A 400 80.30 6.12 6.37
C ASP A 400 80.83 6.55 7.76
N ALA A 401 81.67 7.59 7.84
CA ALA A 401 82.22 8.14 9.09
C ALA A 401 81.20 8.97 9.87
N GLY A 402 80.10 9.36 9.23
CA GLY A 402 78.90 9.84 9.91
C GLY A 402 78.04 8.71 10.52
N GLY A 403 78.30 7.42 10.22
CA GLY A 403 77.20 6.46 10.21
C GLY A 403 77.42 4.99 10.62
N THR A 404 78.57 4.49 11.12
CA THR A 404 78.76 3.01 11.11
C THR A 404 79.01 2.23 12.42
N ALA A 405 79.53 2.79 13.52
CA ALA A 405 79.75 1.99 14.75
C ALA A 405 78.74 2.24 15.89
N PRO A 406 78.38 3.49 16.26
CA PRO A 406 77.24 3.75 17.16
C PRO A 406 75.89 3.53 16.45
N SER A 407 75.86 3.67 15.13
CA SER A 407 74.63 3.67 14.33
C SER A 407 74.01 2.29 14.15
N ARG A 408 74.75 1.17 14.13
CA ARG A 408 74.10 -0.15 14.03
C ARG A 408 73.29 -0.49 15.27
N GLN A 409 73.85 -0.24 16.45
CA GLN A 409 73.15 -0.43 17.72
C GLN A 409 72.00 0.57 17.86
N ALA A 410 72.22 1.83 17.46
CA ALA A 410 71.18 2.86 17.48
C ALA A 410 70.05 2.58 16.49
N VAL A 411 70.35 2.07 15.29
CA VAL A 411 69.38 1.61 14.28
C VAL A 411 68.63 0.40 14.80
N ALA A 412 69.33 -0.62 15.34
CA ALA A 412 68.66 -1.80 15.90
C ALA A 412 67.72 -1.42 17.04
N ASN A 413 68.14 -0.51 17.93
CA ASN A 413 67.30 0.00 19.00
C ASN A 413 66.13 0.86 18.47
N ALA A 414 66.37 1.70 17.46
CA ALA A 414 65.34 2.54 16.85
C ALA A 414 64.29 1.69 16.10
N VAL A 415 64.73 0.67 15.36
CA VAL A 415 63.85 -0.30 14.70
C VAL A 415 63.09 -1.13 15.72
N ALA A 416 63.73 -1.59 16.81
CA ALA A 416 63.02 -2.32 17.88
C ALA A 416 61.97 -1.45 18.59
N LEU A 417 62.27 -0.16 18.84
CA LEU A 417 61.31 0.79 19.41
C LEU A 417 60.19 1.16 18.42
N ALA A 418 60.47 1.20 17.12
CA ALA A 418 59.48 1.40 16.08
C ALA A 418 58.57 0.18 15.93
N ASP A 419 59.15 -1.02 15.95
CA ASP A 419 58.45 -2.31 15.94
C ASP A 419 57.53 -2.46 17.15
N ALA A 420 57.99 -2.06 18.34
CA ALA A 420 57.17 -2.05 19.54
C ALA A 420 56.00 -1.06 19.43
N SER A 421 56.23 0.15 18.91
CA SER A 421 55.15 1.12 18.64
C SER A 421 54.16 0.63 17.59
N TYR A 422 54.65 -0.05 16.55
CA TYR A 422 53.85 -0.65 15.50
C TYR A 422 52.99 -1.80 16.08
N ALA A 423 53.58 -2.72 16.85
CA ALA A 423 52.85 -3.80 17.50
C ALA A 423 51.78 -3.28 18.50
N ALA A 424 52.04 -2.12 19.12
CA ALA A 424 51.09 -1.45 20.03
C ALA A 424 49.99 -0.64 19.31
N GLY A 425 49.97 -0.59 17.98
CA GLY A 425 48.97 0.16 17.20
C GLY A 425 49.19 1.68 17.13
N ASN A 426 50.34 2.18 17.61
CA ASN A 426 50.68 3.60 17.61
C ASN A 426 51.39 3.99 16.30
N TRP A 427 50.66 3.94 15.18
CA TRP A 427 51.25 4.01 13.83
C TRP A 427 51.98 5.33 13.55
N ASN A 428 51.49 6.49 13.99
CA ASN A 428 52.21 7.77 13.92
C ASN A 428 53.56 7.74 14.64
N THR A 429 53.59 7.17 15.85
CA THR A 429 54.84 7.04 16.62
C THR A 429 55.75 6.00 16.00
N ALA A 430 55.20 4.93 15.41
CA ALA A 430 55.98 3.95 14.67
C ALA A 430 56.59 4.57 13.41
N LEU A 431 55.84 5.37 12.66
CA LEU A 431 56.31 6.10 11.47
C LEU A 431 57.43 7.08 11.81
N ASP A 432 57.26 7.95 12.80
CA ASP A 432 58.31 8.88 13.25
C ASP A 432 59.58 8.14 13.71
N ARG A 433 59.41 7.00 14.40
CA ARG A 433 60.55 6.16 14.84
C ARG A 433 61.21 5.40 13.69
N TYR A 434 60.44 4.89 12.74
CA TYR A 434 60.97 4.26 11.54
C TYR A 434 61.64 5.28 10.60
N GLU A 435 61.13 6.51 10.52
CA GLU A 435 61.73 7.61 9.78
C GLU A 435 63.07 8.02 10.40
N LYS A 436 63.13 8.13 11.74
CA LYS A 436 64.39 8.29 12.48
C LYS A 436 65.34 7.12 12.25
N ALA A 437 64.84 5.89 12.27
CA ALA A 437 65.65 4.70 11.97
C ALA A 437 66.17 4.71 10.53
N LEU A 438 65.34 5.10 9.54
CA LEU A 438 65.72 5.28 8.15
C LEU A 438 66.76 6.39 7.96
N GLY A 439 66.62 7.50 8.69
CA GLY A 439 67.60 8.58 8.70
C GLY A 439 68.97 8.11 9.17
N LEU A 440 69.01 7.17 10.12
CA LEU A 440 70.23 6.50 10.60
C LEU A 440 70.70 5.36 9.67
N LEU A 441 69.80 4.80 8.86
CA LEU A 441 70.02 3.68 7.91
C LEU A 441 70.42 4.12 6.51
N LYS A 442 70.43 5.44 6.22
CA LYS A 442 70.69 6.00 4.89
C LYS A 442 72.01 5.51 4.27
N ASP A 443 72.96 5.05 5.09
CA ASP A 443 74.27 4.52 4.68
C ASP A 443 74.38 2.98 4.79
N MET A 444 73.33 2.26 5.19
CA MET A 444 73.33 0.81 5.46
C MET A 444 72.24 0.06 4.69
N ALA A 445 72.57 -0.36 3.46
CA ALA A 445 71.62 -0.86 2.45
C ALA A 445 70.88 -2.18 2.77
N ARG A 446 71.29 -2.96 3.79
CA ARG A 446 70.81 -4.34 3.97
C ARG A 446 69.46 -4.46 4.69
N ASP A 447 69.13 -3.52 5.58
CA ASP A 447 67.88 -3.53 6.36
C ASP A 447 66.81 -2.54 5.83
N LEU A 448 67.18 -1.73 4.83
CA LEU A 448 66.31 -0.74 4.19
C LEU A 448 64.99 -1.31 3.65
N PRO A 449 64.97 -2.47 2.96
CA PRO A 449 63.73 -2.99 2.36
C PRO A 449 62.68 -3.37 3.42
N ARG A 450 63.12 -3.89 4.57
CA ARG A 450 62.22 -4.29 5.65
C ARG A 450 61.66 -3.07 6.40
N ALA A 451 62.51 -2.08 6.67
CA ALA A 451 62.08 -0.81 7.25
C ALA A 451 61.14 -0.05 6.31
N ALA A 452 61.46 0.03 5.01
CA ALA A 452 60.62 0.67 4.00
C ALA A 452 59.26 -0.03 3.84
N SER A 453 59.22 -1.36 3.84
CA SER A 453 57.96 -2.13 3.82
C SER A 453 57.10 -1.86 5.06
N ARG A 454 57.71 -1.79 6.25
CA ARG A 454 56.97 -1.49 7.49
C ARG A 454 56.52 -0.03 7.59
N ILE A 455 57.25 0.91 7.00
CA ILE A 455 56.82 2.31 6.88
C ILE A 455 55.68 2.45 5.90
N ALA A 456 55.75 1.78 4.75
CA ALA A 456 54.66 1.77 3.78
C ALA A 456 53.38 1.19 4.41
N ASP A 457 53.50 0.09 5.15
CA ASP A 457 52.36 -0.52 5.84
C ASP A 457 51.88 0.32 7.05
N ALA A 458 52.77 0.87 7.86
CA ALA A 458 52.40 1.79 8.95
C ALA A 458 51.75 3.07 8.42
N GLY A 459 52.24 3.58 7.28
CA GLY A 459 51.68 4.72 6.56
C GLY A 459 50.28 4.42 6.04
N TYR A 460 50.10 3.26 5.40
CA TYR A 460 48.79 2.79 4.95
C TYR A 460 47.81 2.58 6.12
N ARG A 461 48.26 2.00 7.23
CA ARG A 461 47.44 1.81 8.45
C ARG A 461 47.10 3.13 9.13
N GLN A 462 48.03 4.08 9.14
CA GLN A 462 47.79 5.41 9.68
C GLN A 462 46.81 6.20 8.81
N THR A 463 46.96 6.17 7.49
CA THR A 463 46.03 6.87 6.59
C THR A 463 44.64 6.26 6.63
N THR A 464 44.52 4.93 6.71
CA THR A 464 43.22 4.28 6.93
C THR A 464 42.63 4.58 8.30
N ALA A 465 43.44 4.64 9.36
CA ALA A 465 42.97 5.06 10.69
C ALA A 465 42.51 6.53 10.71
N ASP A 466 43.27 7.44 10.09
CA ASP A 466 42.89 8.85 9.97
C ASP A 466 41.64 9.03 9.11
N GLN A 467 41.51 8.24 8.04
CA GLN A 467 40.31 8.21 7.21
C GLN A 467 39.12 7.70 8.01
N ALA A 468 39.27 6.62 8.79
CA ALA A 468 38.23 6.11 9.68
C ALA A 468 37.79 7.16 10.71
N VAL A 469 38.73 7.90 11.33
CA VAL A 469 38.41 8.99 12.27
C VAL A 469 37.66 10.14 11.58
N ARG A 470 38.05 10.51 10.35
CA ARG A 470 37.32 11.54 9.58
C ARG A 470 35.92 11.05 9.20
N GLN A 471 35.81 9.82 8.73
CA GLN A 471 34.53 9.20 8.41
C GLN A 471 33.64 9.09 9.65
N ASP A 472 34.18 8.75 10.82
CA ASP A 472 33.45 8.72 12.09
C ASP A 472 32.83 10.07 12.46
N ARG A 473 33.58 11.16 12.33
CA ARG A 473 33.04 12.50 12.62
C ARG A 473 31.89 12.87 11.67
N SER A 474 32.06 12.64 10.38
CA SER A 474 31.01 12.93 9.38
C SER A 474 29.79 12.03 9.57
N ALA A 475 30.00 10.73 9.76
CA ALA A 475 28.96 9.75 10.03
C ALA A 475 28.18 10.12 11.29
N HIS A 476 28.85 10.54 12.37
CA HIS A 476 28.20 10.94 13.61
C HIS A 476 27.18 12.07 13.41
N THR A 477 27.52 13.10 12.63
CA THR A 477 26.57 14.20 12.35
C THR A 477 25.32 13.74 11.59
N LEU A 478 25.47 12.74 10.70
CA LEU A 478 24.35 12.16 9.97
C LEU A 478 23.50 11.24 10.85
N ILE A 479 24.12 10.47 11.76
CA ILE A 479 23.40 9.69 12.78
C ILE A 479 22.54 10.63 13.64
N GLU A 480 23.11 11.73 14.15
CA GLU A 480 22.34 12.69 14.97
C GLU A 480 21.19 13.32 14.18
N LYS A 481 21.41 13.64 12.90
CA LYS A 481 20.34 14.13 12.01
C LYS A 481 19.26 13.07 11.82
N ALA A 482 19.64 11.82 11.56
CA ALA A 482 18.72 10.70 11.38
C ALA A 482 17.90 10.46 12.65
N ASP A 483 18.53 10.46 13.83
CA ASP A 483 17.86 10.39 15.13
C ASP A 483 16.88 11.55 15.35
N GLY A 484 17.23 12.76 14.90
CA GLY A 484 16.33 13.91 14.90
C GLY A 484 15.09 13.68 14.03
N LEU A 485 15.27 13.09 12.84
CA LEU A 485 14.18 12.74 11.92
C LEU A 485 13.26 11.67 12.50
N VAL A 486 13.82 10.63 13.15
CA VAL A 486 13.02 9.62 13.86
C VAL A 486 12.14 10.25 14.92
N ARG A 487 12.69 11.17 15.73
CA ARG A 487 11.93 11.87 16.78
C ARG A 487 10.80 12.74 16.24
N ARG A 488 10.92 13.26 15.01
CA ARG A 488 9.85 14.02 14.34
C ARG A 488 8.81 13.13 13.66
N GLY A 489 9.06 11.82 13.56
CA GLY A 489 8.22 10.88 12.83
C GLY A 489 8.49 10.84 11.32
N ASP A 490 9.55 11.50 10.85
CA ASP A 490 9.97 11.52 9.44
C ASP A 490 10.74 10.24 9.09
N LEU A 491 10.09 9.08 9.24
CA LEU A 491 10.73 7.76 9.18
C LEU A 491 11.39 7.46 7.83
N ASP A 492 10.80 7.92 6.71
CA ASP A 492 11.36 7.71 5.37
C ASP A 492 12.69 8.44 5.18
N GLU A 493 12.76 9.71 5.58
CA GLU A 493 13.99 10.50 5.47
C GLU A 493 15.05 10.03 6.48
N ALA A 494 14.63 9.58 7.67
CA ALA A 494 15.52 8.97 8.65
C ALA A 494 16.18 7.70 8.09
N LEU A 495 15.41 6.83 7.43
CA LEU A 495 15.92 5.60 6.82
C LEU A 495 16.97 5.89 5.74
N VAL A 496 16.68 6.84 4.84
CA VAL A 496 17.61 7.26 3.78
C VAL A 496 18.88 7.87 4.40
N THR A 497 18.73 8.68 5.45
CA THR A 497 19.87 9.29 6.14
C THR A 497 20.76 8.23 6.79
N TYR A 498 20.18 7.24 7.46
CA TYR A 498 20.95 6.12 8.01
C TYR A 498 21.62 5.26 6.94
N ALA A 499 20.92 4.95 5.84
CA ALA A 499 21.48 4.18 4.73
C ALA A 499 22.68 4.93 4.09
N SER A 500 22.61 6.26 3.98
CA SER A 500 23.72 7.07 3.48
C SER A 500 24.97 6.96 4.36
N VAL A 501 24.82 6.72 5.67
CA VAL A 501 25.97 6.49 6.56
C VAL A 501 26.68 5.18 6.21
N VAL A 502 25.91 4.12 5.96
CA VAL A 502 26.44 2.80 5.61
C VAL A 502 27.16 2.83 4.26
N ASP A 503 26.59 3.54 3.27
CA ASP A 503 27.13 3.62 1.91
C ASP A 503 28.34 4.56 1.81
N SER A 504 28.24 5.78 2.34
CA SER A 504 29.26 6.83 2.17
C SER A 504 30.44 6.72 3.14
N TYR A 505 30.28 6.00 4.27
CA TYR A 505 31.29 5.92 5.34
C TYR A 505 31.56 4.48 5.81
N PRO A 506 31.98 3.57 4.91
CA PRO A 506 32.10 2.15 5.21
C PRO A 506 33.19 1.79 6.23
N LEU A 507 34.18 2.67 6.45
CA LEU A 507 35.23 2.46 7.47
C LEU A 507 34.84 3.04 8.83
N SER A 508 33.67 3.65 8.95
CA SER A 508 33.21 4.27 10.20
C SER A 508 32.75 3.22 11.21
N SER A 509 33.17 3.40 12.48
CA SER A 509 32.64 2.66 13.62
C SER A 509 31.14 2.91 13.85
N GLN A 510 30.59 4.01 13.32
CA GLN A 510 29.18 4.39 13.41
C GLN A 510 28.27 3.57 12.49
N VAL A 511 28.79 2.78 11.55
CA VAL A 511 27.98 1.91 10.68
C VAL A 511 27.09 0.98 11.51
N LYS A 512 27.59 0.47 12.64
CA LYS A 512 26.79 -0.35 13.57
C LYS A 512 25.60 0.41 14.15
N ASN A 513 25.80 1.67 14.52
CA ASN A 513 24.74 2.55 15.03
C ASN A 513 23.75 2.90 13.92
N ALA A 514 24.22 3.11 12.68
CA ALA A 514 23.35 3.35 11.53
C ALA A 514 22.44 2.15 11.25
N VAL A 515 23.00 0.93 11.25
CA VAL A 515 22.23 -0.31 11.05
C VAL A 515 21.22 -0.53 12.18
N ALA A 516 21.60 -0.27 13.44
CA ALA A 516 20.66 -0.31 14.56
C ALA A 516 19.54 0.74 14.41
N GLY A 517 19.89 1.95 13.95
CA GLY A 517 18.93 3.01 13.62
C GLY A 517 17.96 2.61 12.50
N ILE A 518 18.45 1.98 11.42
CA ILE A 518 17.63 1.42 10.34
C ILE A 518 16.62 0.42 10.91
N SER A 519 17.07 -0.52 11.75
CA SER A 519 16.18 -1.49 12.40
C SER A 519 15.11 -0.78 13.23
N SER A 520 15.49 0.19 14.05
CA SER A 520 14.54 0.97 14.87
C SER A 520 13.52 1.74 14.02
N VAL A 521 13.92 2.27 12.86
CA VAL A 521 13.02 2.96 11.93
C VAL A 521 12.03 1.99 11.29
N VAL A 522 12.50 0.81 10.90
CA VAL A 522 11.65 -0.25 10.36
C VAL A 522 10.63 -0.70 11.41
N ASP A 523 11.05 -0.94 12.65
CA ASP A 523 10.15 -1.31 13.75
C ASP A 523 9.11 -0.22 14.03
N ALA A 524 9.53 1.05 14.05
CA ALA A 524 8.61 2.18 14.21
C ALA A 524 7.58 2.25 13.07
N ARG A 525 7.99 1.97 11.83
CA ARG A 525 7.09 1.95 10.67
C ARG A 525 6.12 0.78 10.70
N ILE A 526 6.56 -0.39 11.13
CA ILE A 526 5.69 -1.55 11.35
C ILE A 526 4.62 -1.18 12.37
N LYS A 527 5.01 -0.62 13.51
CA LYS A 527 4.07 -0.18 14.54
C LYS A 527 3.08 0.88 14.02
N GLN A 528 3.54 1.88 13.26
CA GLN A 528 2.66 2.86 12.63
C GLN A 528 1.62 2.19 11.72
N LYS A 529 2.02 1.17 10.95
CA LYS A 529 1.10 0.42 10.08
C LYS A 529 0.14 -0.48 10.87
N GLU A 530 0.58 -1.06 11.97
CA GLU A 530 -0.30 -1.81 12.88
C GLU A 530 -1.36 -0.89 13.52
N ASP A 531 -0.98 0.32 13.92
CA ASP A 531 -1.91 1.33 14.44
C ASP A 531 -2.92 1.78 13.36
N GLU A 532 -2.46 2.02 12.13
CA GLU A 532 -3.34 2.30 10.97
C GLU A 532 -4.31 1.15 10.68
N ILE A 533 -3.83 -0.11 10.70
CA ILE A 533 -4.66 -1.30 10.51
C ILE A 533 -5.72 -1.38 11.62
N THR A 534 -5.32 -1.18 12.87
CA THR A 534 -6.25 -1.19 14.01
C THR A 534 -7.32 -0.11 13.88
N ALA A 535 -6.94 1.10 13.44
CA ALA A 535 -7.89 2.18 13.17
C ALA A 535 -8.85 1.85 12.01
N LEU A 536 -8.35 1.21 10.94
CA LEU A 536 -9.16 0.75 9.82
C LEU A 536 -10.14 -0.35 10.26
N GLU A 537 -9.69 -1.32 11.06
CA GLU A 537 -10.55 -2.37 11.63
C GLU A 537 -11.66 -1.79 12.49
N GLN A 538 -11.36 -0.78 13.33
CA GLN A 538 -12.38 -0.07 14.10
C GLN A 538 -13.37 0.68 13.20
N SER A 539 -12.88 1.36 12.15
CA SER A 539 -13.77 2.05 11.20
C SER A 539 -14.67 1.08 10.42
N LEU A 540 -14.14 -0.10 10.05
CA LEU A 540 -14.91 -1.17 9.41
C LEU A 540 -15.96 -1.73 10.37
N ALA A 541 -15.61 -1.97 11.64
CA ALA A 541 -16.55 -2.44 12.65
C ALA A 541 -17.68 -1.42 12.88
N ASN A 542 -17.36 -0.12 12.92
CA ASN A 542 -18.34 0.96 13.02
C ASN A 542 -19.24 1.03 11.78
N ALA A 543 -18.67 0.88 10.57
CA ALA A 543 -19.45 0.84 9.33
C ALA A 543 -20.40 -0.36 9.28
N GLN A 544 -19.94 -1.55 9.71
CA GLN A 544 -20.79 -2.74 9.81
C GLN A 544 -21.88 -2.60 10.87
N ALA A 545 -21.61 -1.92 11.98
CA ALA A 545 -22.61 -1.61 13.00
C ALA A 545 -23.69 -0.67 12.44
N LEU A 546 -23.29 0.36 11.70
CA LEU A 546 -24.19 1.28 11.00
C LEU A 546 -25.03 0.58 9.93
N GLU A 547 -24.43 -0.32 9.15
CA GLU A 547 -25.14 -1.13 8.16
C GLU A 547 -26.19 -2.02 8.84
N LYS A 548 -25.81 -2.71 9.93
CA LYS A 548 -26.75 -3.52 10.72
C LYS A 548 -27.89 -2.70 11.30
N SER A 549 -27.63 -1.50 11.82
CA SER A 549 -28.70 -0.62 12.32
C SER A 549 -29.61 -0.14 11.18
N ALA A 550 -29.05 0.20 10.03
CA ALA A 550 -29.83 0.61 8.86
C ALA A 550 -30.72 -0.52 8.33
N LEU A 551 -30.22 -1.77 8.32
CA LEU A 551 -30.99 -2.95 7.96
C LEU A 551 -32.10 -3.24 8.99
N ALA A 552 -31.82 -3.07 10.29
CA ALA A 552 -32.83 -3.21 11.34
C ALA A 552 -33.93 -2.15 11.21
N ASP A 553 -33.57 -0.90 10.93
CA ASP A 553 -34.51 0.20 10.67
C ASP A 553 -35.35 -0.05 9.40
N ALA A 554 -34.74 -0.57 8.34
CA ALA A 554 -35.44 -0.97 7.12
C ALA A 554 -36.44 -2.10 7.40
N ALA A 555 -36.03 -3.15 8.12
CA ALA A 555 -36.92 -4.24 8.51
C ALA A 555 -38.07 -3.77 9.42
N ALA A 556 -37.82 -2.80 10.31
CA ALA A 556 -38.85 -2.19 11.13
C ALA A 556 -39.86 -1.40 10.27
N LYS A 557 -39.39 -0.64 9.29
CA LYS A 557 -40.24 0.07 8.32
C LYS A 557 -41.08 -0.88 7.48
N ASP A 558 -40.49 -1.98 7.00
CA ASP A 558 -41.19 -3.01 6.25
C ASP A 558 -42.27 -3.68 7.09
N LYS A 559 -41.99 -3.95 8.37
CA LYS A 559 -43.00 -4.47 9.30
C LYS A 559 -44.16 -3.49 9.49
N VAL A 560 -43.88 -2.21 9.69
CA VAL A 560 -44.91 -1.17 9.80
C VAL A 560 -45.75 -1.06 8.52
N ALA A 561 -45.10 -1.13 7.35
CA ALA A 561 -45.79 -1.12 6.07
C ALA A 561 -46.68 -2.37 5.88
N SER A 562 -46.18 -3.54 6.27
CA SER A 562 -46.93 -4.80 6.26
C SER A 562 -48.14 -4.75 7.20
N ASP A 563 -47.96 -4.26 8.44
CA ASP A 563 -49.04 -4.08 9.41
C ASP A 563 -50.09 -3.07 8.92
N ALA A 564 -49.65 -1.97 8.28
CA ALA A 564 -50.55 -0.99 7.67
C ALA A 564 -51.38 -1.63 6.54
N LEU A 565 -50.75 -2.43 5.68
CA LEU A 565 -51.41 -3.13 4.59
C LEU A 565 -52.39 -4.20 5.12
N ALA A 566 -52.04 -4.89 6.20
CA ALA A 566 -52.94 -5.83 6.88
C ALA A 566 -54.16 -5.11 7.49
N ARG A 567 -53.97 -3.94 8.11
CA ARG A 567 -55.07 -3.11 8.63
C ARG A 567 -55.98 -2.60 7.51
N GLU A 568 -55.40 -2.17 6.40
CA GLU A 568 -56.16 -1.71 5.23
C GLU A 568 -56.99 -2.86 4.64
N LYS A 569 -56.39 -4.05 4.50
CA LYS A 569 -57.12 -5.24 4.07
C LYS A 569 -58.26 -5.61 5.04
N ALA A 570 -58.01 -5.57 6.35
CA ALA A 570 -59.05 -5.81 7.35
C ALA A 570 -60.18 -4.76 7.28
N ARG A 571 -59.84 -3.50 6.96
CA ARG A 571 -60.81 -2.44 6.73
C ARG A 571 -61.64 -2.71 5.48
N GLN A 572 -61.02 -3.08 4.36
CA GLN A 572 -61.73 -3.45 3.13
C GLN A 572 -62.64 -4.66 3.35
N ASP A 573 -62.19 -5.67 4.11
CA ASP A 573 -63.02 -6.82 4.47
C ASP A 573 -64.21 -6.41 5.36
N ALA A 574 -64.00 -5.49 6.31
CA ALA A 574 -65.07 -4.94 7.15
C ALA A 574 -66.06 -4.09 6.36
N GLU A 575 -65.57 -3.25 5.44
CA GLU A 575 -66.39 -2.46 4.52
C GLU A 575 -67.16 -3.38 3.56
N GLY A 576 -66.56 -4.46 3.05
CA GLY A 576 -67.23 -5.48 2.27
C GLY A 576 -68.35 -6.19 3.04
N LYS A 577 -68.10 -6.55 4.31
CA LYS A 577 -69.13 -7.10 5.20
C LYS A 577 -70.23 -6.10 5.51
N ALA A 578 -69.89 -4.83 5.74
CA ALA A 578 -70.86 -3.77 5.98
C ALA A 578 -71.71 -3.50 4.74
N ALA A 579 -71.12 -3.52 3.55
CA ALA A 579 -71.81 -3.40 2.28
C ALA A 579 -72.74 -4.59 2.03
N ALA A 580 -72.31 -5.82 2.34
CA ALA A 580 -73.15 -7.01 2.26
C ALA A 580 -74.34 -6.93 3.25
N ALA A 581 -74.09 -6.52 4.49
CA ALA A 581 -75.14 -6.31 5.49
C ALA A 581 -76.09 -5.15 5.10
N ALA A 582 -75.58 -4.10 4.45
CA ALA A 582 -76.39 -3.02 3.91
C ALA A 582 -77.24 -3.50 2.73
N GLN A 583 -76.70 -4.32 1.83
CA GLN A 583 -77.47 -4.97 0.75
C GLN A 583 -78.56 -5.89 1.31
N GLU A 584 -78.26 -6.65 2.35
CA GLU A 584 -79.24 -7.49 3.04
C GLU A 584 -80.32 -6.64 3.73
N LYS A 585 -79.96 -5.52 4.37
CA LYS A 585 -80.91 -4.55 4.88
C LYS A 585 -81.74 -3.89 3.79
N ILE A 586 -81.15 -3.53 2.64
CA ILE A 586 -81.87 -3.00 1.49
C ILE A 586 -82.83 -4.05 0.95
N LYS A 587 -82.42 -5.32 0.85
CA LYS A 587 -83.28 -6.42 0.44
C LYS A 587 -84.44 -6.62 1.42
N ASN A 588 -84.16 -6.68 2.72
CA ASN A 588 -85.18 -6.79 3.77
C ASN A 588 -86.11 -5.57 3.78
N LEU A 589 -85.57 -4.37 3.55
CA LEU A 589 -86.35 -3.16 3.37
C LEU A 589 -87.23 -3.27 2.14
N ASN A 590 -86.70 -3.69 1.00
CA ASN A 590 -87.46 -3.85 -0.25
C ASN A 590 -88.53 -4.93 -0.12
N ASP A 591 -88.25 -6.02 0.58
CA ASP A 591 -89.21 -7.08 0.90
C ASP A 591 -90.28 -6.56 1.88
N SER A 592 -89.89 -5.75 2.86
CA SER A 592 -90.80 -5.06 3.78
C SER A 592 -91.60 -3.95 3.09
N LEU A 593 -91.05 -3.29 2.07
CA LEU A 593 -91.67 -2.24 1.26
C LEU A 593 -92.58 -2.85 0.23
N ALA A 594 -92.27 -4.04 -0.29
CA ALA A 594 -93.16 -4.86 -1.10
C ALA A 594 -94.31 -5.41 -0.25
N ALA A 595 -94.04 -5.84 1.00
CA ALA A 595 -95.07 -6.23 1.95
C ALA A 595 -95.92 -5.04 2.43
N ALA A 596 -95.32 -3.87 2.63
CA ALA A 596 -95.99 -2.62 2.97
C ALA A 596 -96.68 -1.99 1.78
N ALA A 597 -96.22 -2.19 0.54
CA ALA A 597 -96.94 -1.81 -0.68
C ALA A 597 -98.16 -2.73 -0.88
N ARG A 598 -98.06 -4.01 -0.51
CA ARG A 598 -99.21 -4.93 -0.45
C ARG A 598 -100.22 -4.59 0.66
N ARG A 599 -99.79 -3.94 1.75
CA ARG A 599 -100.70 -3.42 2.81
C ARG A 599 -101.15 -1.97 2.58
N GLY A 600 -100.34 -1.19 1.87
CA GLY A 600 -100.50 0.24 1.59
C GLY A 600 -101.28 0.52 0.31
N SER A 601 -101.38 -0.43 -0.62
CA SER A 601 -102.28 -0.32 -1.77
C SER A 601 -103.76 -0.36 -1.38
N GLN A 602 -104.09 -0.62 -0.10
CA GLN A 602 -105.46 -0.49 0.42
C GLN A 602 -105.70 0.82 1.19
N ALA A 603 -104.65 1.48 1.72
CA ALA A 603 -104.77 2.74 2.47
C ALA A 603 -104.45 4.00 1.62
N ALA A 604 -103.55 3.90 0.65
CA ALA A 604 -103.22 5.02 -0.25
C ALA A 604 -104.31 5.25 -1.32
N ASP A 605 -105.02 4.19 -1.73
CA ASP A 605 -106.17 4.32 -2.64
C ASP A 605 -107.41 4.92 -1.93
N ALA A 606 -107.53 4.75 -0.61
CA ALA A 606 -108.58 5.39 0.18
C ALA A 606 -108.33 6.90 0.32
N ALA A 607 -107.11 7.32 0.68
CA ALA A 607 -106.76 8.74 0.81
C ALA A 607 -106.73 9.49 -0.53
N ARG A 608 -106.33 8.85 -1.64
CA ARG A 608 -106.44 9.45 -3.00
C ARG A 608 -107.89 9.58 -3.46
N LYS A 609 -108.75 8.58 -3.20
CA LYS A 609 -110.19 8.66 -3.52
C LYS A 609 -110.90 9.73 -2.68
N GLU A 610 -110.51 9.89 -1.41
CA GLU A 610 -111.09 10.91 -0.52
C GLU A 610 -110.67 12.33 -0.93
N LEU A 611 -109.40 12.55 -1.33
CA LEU A 611 -108.94 13.84 -1.83
C LEU A 611 -109.55 14.19 -3.21
N ILE A 612 -109.68 13.20 -4.10
CA ILE A 612 -110.36 13.39 -5.40
C ILE A 612 -111.86 13.67 -5.17
N SER A 613 -112.51 12.98 -4.23
CA SER A 613 -113.90 13.21 -3.83
C SER A 613 -114.12 14.61 -3.25
N LEU A 614 -113.22 15.10 -2.40
CA LEU A 614 -113.28 16.46 -1.82
C LEU A 614 -113.06 17.55 -2.88
N LEU A 615 -112.13 17.34 -3.81
CA LEU A 615 -111.91 18.28 -4.92
C LEU A 615 -113.09 18.29 -5.89
N GLN A 616 -113.67 17.13 -6.19
CA GLN A 616 -114.84 17.01 -7.06
C GLN A 616 -116.10 17.60 -6.41
N ALA A 617 -116.27 17.44 -5.10
CA ALA A 617 -117.32 18.10 -4.32
C ALA A 617 -117.15 19.63 -4.32
N LYS A 618 -115.92 20.14 -4.17
CA LYS A 618 -115.64 21.59 -4.23
C LYS A 618 -115.98 22.20 -5.60
N VAL A 619 -115.71 21.48 -6.69
CA VAL A 619 -116.06 21.91 -8.04
C VAL A 619 -117.58 21.94 -8.25
N LEU A 620 -118.29 20.86 -7.86
CA LEU A 620 -119.75 20.78 -7.96
C LEU A 620 -120.48 21.83 -7.09
N VAL A 621 -119.96 22.14 -5.90
CA VAL A 621 -120.50 23.20 -5.04
C VAL A 621 -120.27 24.59 -5.67
N LYS A 622 -119.11 24.84 -6.28
CA LYS A 622 -118.88 26.10 -7.03
C LYS A 622 -119.75 26.23 -8.27
N GLU A 623 -120.05 25.13 -8.95
CA GLU A 623 -120.91 25.11 -10.12
C GLU A 623 -122.39 25.35 -9.75
N ALA A 624 -122.87 24.70 -8.68
CA ALA A 624 -124.21 24.90 -8.14
C ALA A 624 -124.43 26.31 -7.57
N LEU A 625 -123.42 26.89 -6.89
CA LEU A 625 -123.46 28.27 -6.39
C LEU A 625 -123.37 29.32 -7.50
N ASN A 626 -122.89 28.95 -8.68
CA ASN A 626 -122.80 29.85 -9.84
C ASN A 626 -124.01 29.83 -10.76
N ALA A 627 -124.96 28.91 -10.56
CA ALA A 627 -126.21 28.84 -11.30
C ALA A 627 -127.07 30.08 -11.04
N ASP A 628 -127.67 30.64 -12.10
CA ASP A 628 -128.36 31.95 -12.05
C ASP A 628 -129.51 31.99 -11.04
N ALA A 629 -130.19 30.86 -10.81
CA ALA A 629 -131.25 30.73 -9.81
C ALA A 629 -130.73 30.92 -8.37
N VAL A 630 -129.53 30.42 -8.05
CA VAL A 630 -128.94 30.49 -6.70
C VAL A 630 -128.31 31.87 -6.45
N LYS A 631 -127.66 32.45 -7.48
CA LYS A 631 -127.14 33.83 -7.41
C LYS A 631 -128.24 34.86 -7.15
N THR A 632 -129.42 34.65 -7.73
CA THR A 632 -130.56 35.56 -7.57
C THR A 632 -131.22 35.43 -6.20
N ALA A 633 -131.33 34.19 -5.68
CA ALA A 633 -131.95 33.93 -4.38
C ALA A 633 -131.05 34.24 -3.17
N HIS A 634 -129.73 34.06 -3.31
CA HIS A 634 -128.75 34.23 -2.22
C HIS A 634 -127.48 34.97 -2.70
N PRO A 635 -127.57 36.29 -2.99
CA PRO A 635 -126.40 37.07 -3.39
C PRO A 635 -125.36 37.10 -2.26
N GLY A 636 -124.12 36.72 -2.58
CA GLY A 636 -122.97 36.71 -1.64
C GLY A 636 -122.66 35.35 -0.98
N LEU A 637 -123.48 34.31 -1.20
CA LEU A 637 -123.22 32.97 -0.64
C LEU A 637 -121.91 32.36 -1.15
N ALA A 638 -121.61 32.54 -2.44
CA ALA A 638 -120.34 32.10 -3.05
C ALA A 638 -119.12 32.76 -2.38
N ASP A 639 -119.18 34.07 -2.14
CA ASP A 639 -118.10 34.82 -1.48
C ASP A 639 -117.91 34.38 -0.02
N SER A 640 -119.01 34.07 0.68
CA SER A 640 -118.94 33.57 2.06
C SER A 640 -118.30 32.18 2.15
N LEU A 641 -118.56 31.31 1.17
CA LEU A 641 -118.00 29.97 1.12
C LEU A 641 -116.52 30.00 0.76
N ASP A 642 -116.11 30.85 -0.20
CA ASP A 642 -114.70 31.05 -0.52
C ASP A 642 -113.93 31.59 0.69
N ARG A 643 -114.51 32.54 1.43
CA ARG A 643 -113.93 33.05 2.68
C ARG A 643 -113.84 31.98 3.78
N TYR A 644 -114.83 31.08 3.89
CA TYR A 644 -114.77 29.95 4.83
C TYR A 644 -113.67 28.94 4.47
N ILE A 645 -113.52 28.63 3.17
CA ILE A 645 -112.48 27.71 2.69
C ILE A 645 -111.08 28.30 2.91
N GLU A 646 -110.93 29.60 2.73
CA GLU A 646 -109.67 30.31 2.97
C GLU A 646 -109.32 30.31 4.47
N LEU A 647 -110.28 30.61 5.35
CA LEU A 647 -110.10 30.52 6.80
C LEU A 647 -109.80 29.08 7.27
N TYR A 648 -110.45 28.08 6.68
CA TYR A 648 -110.18 26.67 7.00
C TYR A 648 -108.77 26.24 6.55
N ALA A 649 -108.31 26.73 5.39
CA ALA A 649 -106.95 26.51 4.92
C ALA A 649 -105.91 27.20 5.83
N GLU A 650 -106.19 28.43 6.29
CA GLU A 650 -105.33 29.13 7.27
C GLU A 650 -105.28 28.40 8.61
N GLN A 651 -106.41 27.90 9.12
CA GLN A 651 -106.46 27.09 10.35
C GLN A 651 -105.62 25.81 10.20
N LYS A 652 -105.74 25.09 9.08
CA LYS A 652 -104.94 23.89 8.82
C LYS A 652 -103.46 24.20 8.65
N LYS A 653 -103.11 25.36 8.09
CA LYS A 653 -101.73 25.85 8.04
C LYS A 653 -101.21 26.15 9.45
N GLY A 654 -102.02 26.71 10.33
CA GLY A 654 -101.71 26.92 11.76
C GLY A 654 -101.47 25.61 12.52
N GLU A 655 -102.30 24.60 12.30
CA GLU A 655 -102.12 23.25 12.87
C GLU A 655 -100.81 22.60 12.38
N GLY A 656 -100.47 22.75 11.10
CA GLY A 656 -99.20 22.28 10.54
C GLY A 656 -97.98 22.97 11.14
N VAL A 657 -98.06 24.29 11.37
CA VAL A 657 -96.99 25.06 12.03
C VAL A 657 -96.83 24.66 13.50
N ALA A 658 -97.93 24.38 14.21
CA ALA A 658 -97.88 23.92 15.60
C ALA A 658 -97.21 22.54 15.72
N VAL A 659 -97.49 21.61 14.80
CA VAL A 659 -96.81 20.31 14.72
C VAL A 659 -95.33 20.47 14.41
N ALA A 660 -94.97 21.35 13.46
CA ALA A 660 -93.57 21.63 13.14
C ALA A 660 -92.80 22.22 14.33
N LEU A 661 -93.41 23.12 15.11
CA LEU A 661 -92.80 23.68 16.33
C LEU A 661 -92.65 22.62 17.45
N SER A 662 -93.62 21.71 17.58
CA SER A 662 -93.51 20.57 18.50
C SER A 662 -92.35 19.65 18.10
N ASP A 663 -92.14 19.42 16.81
CA ASP A 663 -91.06 18.58 16.30
C ASP A 663 -89.69 19.24 16.47
N VAL A 664 -89.58 20.57 16.29
CA VAL A 664 -88.37 21.35 16.61
C VAL A 664 -88.02 21.22 18.09
N THR A 665 -89.02 21.24 18.97
CA THR A 665 -88.83 21.02 20.41
C THR A 665 -88.32 19.60 20.69
N GLY A 666 -88.85 18.59 19.98
CA GLY A 666 -88.36 17.22 20.05
C GLY A 666 -86.90 17.05 19.62
N VAL A 667 -86.47 17.77 18.59
CA VAL A 667 -85.06 17.81 18.14
C VAL A 667 -84.16 18.49 19.18
N ALA A 668 -84.60 19.61 19.75
CA ALA A 668 -83.85 20.30 20.81
C ALA A 668 -83.67 19.41 22.04
N ASP A 669 -84.71 18.68 22.47
CA ASP A 669 -84.62 17.74 23.58
C ASP A 669 -83.64 16.59 23.32
N TYR A 670 -83.56 16.08 22.08
CA TYR A 670 -82.57 15.08 21.73
C TYR A 670 -81.14 15.61 21.75
N LEU A 671 -80.91 16.82 21.21
CA LEU A 671 -79.59 17.45 21.23
C LEU A 671 -79.12 17.72 22.66
N LEU A 672 -80.06 17.98 23.57
CA LEU A 672 -79.80 18.11 25.01
C LEU A 672 -79.71 16.75 25.74
N GLY A 673 -79.74 15.62 25.02
CA GLY A 673 -79.63 14.27 25.58
C GLY A 673 -80.85 13.79 26.37
N LYS A 674 -81.97 14.51 26.31
CA LYS A 674 -83.21 14.18 27.06
C LYS A 674 -84.09 13.14 26.36
N LYS A 675 -83.85 12.88 25.06
CA LYS A 675 -84.53 11.86 24.26
C LYS A 675 -83.52 10.96 23.56
N THR A 676 -83.91 9.74 23.24
CA THR A 676 -83.06 8.75 22.57
C THR A 676 -83.22 8.78 21.05
N SER A 677 -82.31 8.16 20.30
CA SER A 677 -82.40 8.10 18.83
C SER A 677 -83.69 7.42 18.34
N ASN A 678 -84.24 6.50 19.14
CA ASN A 678 -85.52 5.83 18.83
C ASN A 678 -86.71 6.80 18.87
N ASP A 679 -86.67 7.82 19.74
CA ASP A 679 -87.74 8.81 19.85
C ASP A 679 -87.80 9.73 18.62
N ILE A 680 -86.66 9.96 17.98
CA ILE A 680 -86.58 10.75 16.75
C ILE A 680 -86.99 9.93 15.52
N SER A 681 -86.73 8.61 15.48
CA SER A 681 -87.10 7.79 14.32
C SER A 681 -88.60 7.85 13.99
N GLY A 682 -89.47 7.95 15.01
CA GLY A 682 -90.91 8.16 14.80
C GLY A 682 -91.27 9.53 14.22
N MET A 683 -90.43 10.54 14.47
CA MET A 683 -90.57 11.90 13.93
C MET A 683 -90.13 11.96 12.46
N TRP A 684 -89.02 11.30 12.09
CA TRP A 684 -88.55 11.19 10.70
C TRP A 684 -89.55 10.49 9.78
N ALA A 685 -90.33 9.55 10.31
CA ALA A 685 -91.36 8.85 9.56
C ALA A 685 -92.50 9.78 9.10
N ARG A 686 -92.71 10.93 9.76
CA ARG A 686 -93.78 11.91 9.43
C ARG A 686 -93.41 12.81 8.25
N TYR A 687 -92.13 13.00 7.97
CA TYR A 687 -91.64 13.77 6.83
C TYR A 687 -91.31 12.81 5.69
N ALA A 688 -92.28 12.60 4.78
CA ALA A 688 -92.20 11.61 3.72
C ALA A 688 -91.42 12.09 2.47
N GLU A 689 -91.28 13.40 2.28
CA GLU A 689 -90.57 13.97 1.12
C GLU A 689 -89.08 14.25 1.41
N ASP A 690 -88.22 13.84 0.49
CA ASP A 690 -86.76 13.98 0.61
C ASP A 690 -86.30 15.43 0.78
N THR A 691 -87.04 16.39 0.20
CA THR A 691 -86.81 17.82 0.36
C THR A 691 -87.04 18.30 1.80
N GLN A 692 -88.03 17.76 2.51
CA GLN A 692 -88.30 18.12 3.91
C GLN A 692 -87.27 17.46 4.84
N ARG A 693 -86.85 16.23 4.53
CA ARG A 693 -85.77 15.54 5.26
C ARG A 693 -84.44 16.26 5.12
N SER A 694 -84.09 16.74 3.93
CA SER A 694 -82.83 17.46 3.72
C SER A 694 -82.80 18.82 4.44
N ALA A 695 -83.93 19.52 4.48
CA ALA A 695 -84.07 20.77 5.24
C ALA A 695 -83.92 20.54 6.75
N LEU A 696 -84.55 19.49 7.29
CA LEU A 696 -84.39 19.12 8.71
C LEU A 696 -82.96 18.70 9.04
N GLN A 697 -82.32 17.93 8.16
CA GLN A 697 -80.93 17.51 8.30
C GLN A 697 -79.97 18.70 8.32
N GLN A 698 -80.16 19.69 7.42
CA GLN A 698 -79.37 20.92 7.42
C GLN A 698 -79.51 21.72 8.74
N VAL A 699 -80.71 21.77 9.31
CA VAL A 699 -80.92 22.43 10.62
C VAL A 699 -80.20 21.68 11.73
N LEU A 700 -80.29 20.34 11.76
CA LEU A 700 -79.57 19.50 12.71
C LEU A 700 -78.05 19.65 12.61
N ASP A 701 -77.50 19.68 11.40
CA ASP A 701 -76.06 19.83 11.16
C ASP A 701 -75.57 21.22 11.61
N ARG A 702 -76.36 22.28 11.36
CA ARG A 702 -76.06 23.63 11.87
C ARG A 702 -76.15 23.72 13.38
N LEU A 703 -77.12 23.05 14.02
CA LEU A 703 -77.24 23.04 15.47
C LEU A 703 -76.11 22.26 16.14
N LYS A 704 -75.67 21.13 15.57
CA LYS A 704 -74.48 20.40 16.05
C LYS A 704 -73.22 21.24 15.95
N ALA A 705 -73.07 22.04 14.89
CA ALA A 705 -71.93 22.93 14.73
C ALA A 705 -71.89 24.10 15.74
N LEU A 706 -73.02 24.39 16.40
CA LEU A 706 -73.14 25.44 17.42
C LEU A 706 -73.03 24.91 18.87
N ALA A 707 -72.98 23.59 19.07
CA ALA A 707 -72.75 23.01 20.38
C ALA A 707 -71.23 22.95 20.65
N PRO A 708 -70.71 23.58 21.73
CA PRO A 708 -69.28 23.62 22.05
C PRO A 708 -68.69 22.27 22.49
#